data_AF-E1F4C7-F1
#
_entry.id   AF-E1F4C7-F1
#
_cell.length_a   1.000
_cell.length_b   1.000
_cell.length_c   1.000
_cell.angle_alpha   90.00
_cell.angle_beta   90.00
_cell.angle_gamma   90.00
#
_symmetry.space_group_name_H-M   'P 1'
#
loop_
_entity.id
_entity.type
_entity.pdbx_description
1 polymer ?
#
loop_
_entity_poly.entity_id
_entity_poly.type
_entity_poly.pdbx_seq_one_letter_code
_entity_poly.pdbx_strand_id
1 'polypeptide(L)'
;MSVMKDVNLREVLTTIWRPIELAMPAFANEENMQRHEDLKEVSTEITTLIDELSQLESRTLAMKKHSEAVVQELNHAQSLANARDQEVRAEKHLTTLVERDLGRMNAKIRQCEGMKNTVEERRQVGQTNLLKQHTRLAELQKDAQWLEDERAEWHLASEQKSDDAFTLQKYTAIDEKRRGDLEQALRRQHEVITSLTDLLKTEVNETMTAQVSLDKAAITFSRLQESRRVAMGQFQQAVVLLESKDTQEAMLNERYESSRLDLENLRATDRRAQQELEEVIRARNVANSELESMERETNTASAALVVAEKELDAMNGEILIQRSALSSAQRDISAKQATLESMQQSYENRVKDSQRLDARLELLAAVKEEMKAKALTLEETTAYMTKMVDAVEKEYEFKRKESQDTTKRLQEIGQKLAEFKRQEANEKNDISGLQSSIKGLESRIQEFEKQIQQQRKHIYNADYEIQALTRKLSIVRGDHSLEELIVLKRNIASLTQQLETELRTAKLVKQQTGSVRSEVERLNRTLTDLKQKRDKLDSDLHENLLSSNTAADALKKLNNQKADMLLQLDSMKIKRDELLEKYKNRTTILFGLTNRKEQIRIGNVKRSKELETVKSLLAQEIRLLTQDLSAVRLELKKRRIYIEKLKIRCDILTDRVGSLTCAASGKPMDEADPRTAQSDAIINFGKKNADLQARYEEYSAKLKQAEVEVAGLQQALELLRASNAQIRKSVRPATPGSALTEEKKQVESEIEQTNSEIAYLNTNIRKIVNEISSLTRRNEELQAQIDELAVTLHDVEYGE
;
A
#
# COMPACT_ATOMS: atom_id res chain seq x y z
N MET A 1 -82.60 -81.82 -117.65
CA MET A 1 -82.80 -81.69 -119.11
C MET A 1 -83.16 -83.05 -119.68
N SER A 2 -83.84 -83.10 -120.81
CA SER A 2 -84.35 -84.31 -121.47
C SER A 2 -85.27 -85.19 -120.60
N VAL A 3 -86.57 -85.11 -120.86
CA VAL A 3 -87.55 -86.01 -120.23
C VAL A 3 -87.62 -87.28 -121.07
N MET A 4 -86.89 -88.33 -120.66
CA MET A 4 -87.37 -89.68 -120.91
C MET A 4 -88.69 -89.81 -120.15
N LYS A 5 -89.78 -90.08 -120.86
CA LYS A 5 -91.00 -90.56 -120.21
C LYS A 5 -90.68 -91.93 -119.65
N ASP A 6 -90.82 -92.12 -118.34
CA ASP A 6 -90.83 -93.46 -117.75
C ASP A 6 -92.00 -94.22 -118.38
N VAL A 7 -91.67 -95.13 -119.32
CA VAL A 7 -92.65 -96.02 -119.92
C VAL A 7 -93.02 -97.03 -118.85
N ASN A 8 -94.23 -96.93 -118.33
CA ASN A 8 -94.77 -97.84 -117.32
C ASN A 8 -94.87 -99.25 -117.93
N LEU A 9 -93.81 -100.05 -117.77
CA LEU A 9 -93.68 -101.38 -118.39
C LEU A 9 -94.86 -102.28 -118.03
N ARG A 10 -95.45 -102.08 -116.85
CA ARG A 10 -96.66 -102.77 -116.40
C ARG A 10 -97.89 -102.50 -117.28
N GLU A 11 -98.10 -101.27 -117.76
CA GLU A 11 -99.21 -100.96 -118.69
C GLU A 11 -98.96 -101.53 -120.09
N VAL A 12 -97.70 -101.57 -120.53
CA VAL A 12 -97.32 -102.13 -121.85
C VAL A 12 -97.43 -103.67 -121.84
N LEU A 13 -96.98 -104.33 -120.78
CA LEU A 13 -97.01 -105.79 -120.69
C LEU A 13 -98.44 -106.33 -120.46
N THR A 14 -99.26 -105.67 -119.64
CA THR A 14 -100.67 -106.07 -119.41
C THR A 14 -101.60 -105.80 -120.58
N THR A 15 -101.23 -104.95 -121.54
CA THR A 15 -102.01 -104.75 -122.77
C THR A 15 -101.64 -105.72 -123.90
N ILE A 16 -100.45 -106.33 -123.84
CA ILE A 16 -99.95 -107.27 -124.86
C ILE A 16 -100.13 -108.74 -124.45
N TRP A 17 -99.99 -109.08 -123.17
CA TRP A 17 -100.06 -110.46 -122.69
C TRP A 17 -101.45 -110.85 -122.15
N ARG A 18 -101.88 -112.09 -122.43
CA ARG A 18 -103.04 -112.75 -121.79
C ARG A 18 -102.74 -114.24 -121.58
N PRO A 19 -103.11 -114.84 -120.43
CA PRO A 19 -102.88 -116.25 -120.16
C PRO A 19 -103.73 -117.18 -121.04
N ILE A 20 -103.22 -118.37 -121.31
CA ILE A 20 -103.84 -119.35 -122.21
C ILE A 20 -104.74 -120.32 -121.42
N GLU A 21 -105.99 -119.92 -121.22
CA GLU A 21 -106.99 -120.64 -120.43
C GLU A 21 -107.81 -121.69 -121.21
N LEU A 22 -107.62 -121.82 -122.52
CA LEU A 22 -108.47 -122.68 -123.35
C LEU A 22 -108.33 -124.17 -122.97
N ALA A 23 -109.45 -124.91 -123.01
CA ALA A 23 -109.47 -126.36 -122.82
C ALA A 23 -109.48 -127.05 -124.19
N MET A 24 -108.62 -128.05 -124.37
CA MET A 24 -108.51 -128.81 -125.61
C MET A 24 -109.69 -129.80 -125.78
N PRO A 25 -110.32 -129.87 -126.97
CA PRO A 25 -111.40 -130.83 -127.24
C PRO A 25 -110.94 -132.30 -127.22
N ALA A 26 -111.82 -133.19 -126.79
CA ALA A 26 -111.57 -134.63 -126.59
C ALA A 26 -111.33 -135.47 -127.86
N PHE A 27 -111.03 -134.85 -129.01
CA PHE A 27 -110.60 -135.51 -130.25
C PHE A 27 -109.17 -135.13 -130.67
N ALA A 28 -108.49 -134.28 -129.90
CA ALA A 28 -107.19 -133.75 -130.28
C ALA A 28 -106.05 -134.79 -130.15
N ASN A 29 -105.20 -134.86 -131.18
CA ASN A 29 -104.04 -135.74 -131.21
C ASN A 29 -103.01 -135.35 -130.14
N GLU A 30 -102.25 -136.35 -129.68
CA GLU A 30 -101.28 -136.28 -128.58
C GLU A 30 -100.24 -135.14 -128.70
N GLU A 31 -99.74 -134.89 -129.92
CA GLU A 31 -98.80 -133.80 -130.24
C GLU A 31 -99.35 -132.40 -129.90
N ASN A 32 -100.66 -132.20 -129.98
CA ASN A 32 -101.30 -130.93 -129.65
C ASN A 32 -101.52 -130.76 -128.14
N MET A 33 -101.53 -131.84 -127.35
CA MET A 33 -101.62 -131.74 -125.88
C MET A 33 -100.30 -131.22 -125.30
N GLN A 34 -99.17 -131.80 -125.70
CA GLN A 34 -97.84 -131.38 -125.26
C GLN A 34 -97.60 -129.89 -125.53
N ARG A 35 -97.87 -129.42 -126.75
CA ARG A 35 -97.74 -127.98 -127.09
C ARG A 35 -98.65 -127.06 -126.29
N HIS A 36 -99.78 -127.54 -125.78
CA HIS A 36 -100.64 -126.75 -124.90
C HIS A 36 -100.12 -126.72 -123.45
N GLU A 37 -99.42 -127.77 -123.03
CA GLU A 37 -98.74 -127.85 -121.73
C GLU A 37 -97.51 -126.92 -121.73
N ASP A 38 -96.66 -127.01 -122.76
CA ASP A 38 -95.53 -126.08 -123.01
C ASP A 38 -95.99 -124.60 -122.98
N LEU A 39 -97.09 -124.29 -123.68
CA LEU A 39 -97.65 -122.93 -123.73
C LEU A 39 -98.23 -122.46 -122.40
N LYS A 40 -98.63 -123.37 -121.51
CA LYS A 40 -99.08 -123.03 -120.15
C LYS A 40 -97.90 -122.77 -119.22
N GLU A 41 -96.85 -123.56 -119.28
CA GLU A 41 -95.62 -123.33 -118.49
C GLU A 41 -95.02 -121.95 -118.84
N VAL A 42 -94.76 -121.68 -120.12
CA VAL A 42 -94.28 -120.38 -120.59
C VAL A 42 -95.24 -119.24 -120.22
N SER A 43 -96.55 -119.48 -120.23
CA SER A 43 -97.53 -118.49 -119.77
C SER A 43 -97.42 -118.18 -118.29
N THR A 44 -97.05 -119.14 -117.44
CA THR A 44 -96.85 -118.91 -116.00
C THR A 44 -95.52 -118.21 -115.73
N GLU A 45 -94.44 -118.56 -116.45
CA GLU A 45 -93.14 -117.89 -116.37
C GLU A 45 -93.22 -116.40 -116.75
N ILE A 46 -93.98 -116.06 -117.80
CA ILE A 46 -94.18 -114.66 -118.19
C ILE A 46 -94.90 -113.88 -117.08
N THR A 47 -95.88 -114.47 -116.39
CA THR A 47 -96.56 -113.79 -115.27
C THR A 47 -95.67 -113.62 -114.04
N THR A 48 -94.85 -114.60 -113.67
CA THR A 48 -93.94 -114.46 -112.52
C THR A 48 -92.86 -113.41 -112.79
N LEU A 49 -92.28 -113.39 -114.00
CA LEU A 49 -91.31 -112.37 -114.41
C LEU A 49 -91.89 -110.94 -114.42
N ILE A 50 -93.17 -110.78 -114.78
CA ILE A 50 -93.86 -109.47 -114.70
C ILE A 50 -94.02 -109.01 -113.25
N ASP A 51 -94.41 -109.90 -112.33
CA ASP A 51 -94.55 -109.55 -110.92
C ASP A 51 -93.19 -109.27 -110.26
N GLU A 52 -92.15 -110.06 -110.56
CA GLU A 52 -90.77 -109.80 -110.13
C GLU A 52 -90.25 -108.45 -110.62
N LEU A 53 -90.46 -108.12 -111.90
CA LEU A 53 -90.13 -106.80 -112.46
C LEU A 53 -90.85 -105.68 -111.70
N SER A 54 -92.15 -105.82 -111.41
CA SER A 54 -92.90 -104.80 -110.66
C SER A 54 -92.40 -104.63 -109.22
N GLN A 55 -91.95 -105.72 -108.58
CA GLN A 55 -91.31 -105.66 -107.26
C GLN A 55 -89.96 -104.96 -107.32
N LEU A 56 -89.14 -105.25 -108.34
CA LEU A 56 -87.84 -104.58 -108.56
C LEU A 56 -88.00 -103.09 -108.91
N GLU A 57 -89.01 -102.69 -109.69
CA GLU A 57 -89.36 -101.28 -109.93
C GLU A 57 -89.78 -100.59 -108.63
N SER A 58 -90.65 -101.20 -107.83
CA SER A 58 -91.07 -100.62 -106.54
C SER A 58 -89.89 -100.48 -105.56
N ARG A 59 -89.00 -101.48 -105.52
CA ARG A 59 -87.77 -101.47 -104.70
C ARG A 59 -86.78 -100.41 -105.16
N THR A 60 -86.55 -100.27 -106.47
CA THR A 60 -85.63 -99.23 -106.99
C THR A 60 -86.20 -97.83 -106.80
N LEU A 61 -87.52 -97.63 -106.89
CA LEU A 61 -88.16 -96.36 -106.53
C LEU A 61 -88.00 -96.04 -105.02
N ALA A 62 -88.19 -97.04 -104.15
CA ALA A 62 -87.98 -96.88 -102.71
C ALA A 62 -86.51 -96.59 -102.37
N MET A 63 -85.56 -97.26 -103.03
CA MET A 63 -84.12 -97.01 -102.87
C MET A 63 -83.70 -95.63 -103.42
N LYS A 64 -84.29 -95.15 -104.51
CA LYS A 64 -84.10 -93.75 -104.98
C LYS A 64 -84.53 -92.75 -103.90
N LYS A 65 -85.77 -92.87 -103.39
CA LYS A 65 -86.29 -91.99 -102.31
C LYS A 65 -85.46 -92.07 -101.03
N HIS A 66 -84.99 -93.27 -100.65
CA HIS A 66 -84.09 -93.41 -99.51
C HIS A 66 -82.72 -92.77 -99.77
N SER A 67 -82.16 -92.90 -100.98
CA SER A 67 -80.91 -92.23 -101.35
C SER A 67 -81.06 -90.70 -101.35
N GLU A 68 -82.20 -90.17 -101.80
CA GLU A 68 -82.52 -88.74 -101.71
C GLU A 68 -82.59 -88.27 -100.26
N ALA A 69 -83.25 -89.03 -99.38
CA ALA A 69 -83.31 -88.76 -97.94
C ALA A 69 -81.93 -88.82 -97.28
N VAL A 70 -81.11 -89.83 -97.58
CA VAL A 70 -79.74 -89.96 -97.06
C VAL A 70 -78.84 -88.82 -97.54
N VAL A 71 -79.03 -88.33 -98.77
CA VAL A 71 -78.32 -87.13 -99.28
C VAL A 71 -78.82 -85.86 -98.57
N GLN A 72 -80.11 -85.74 -98.25
CA GLN A 72 -80.63 -84.62 -97.46
C GLN A 72 -80.09 -84.62 -96.02
N GLU A 73 -80.09 -85.78 -95.34
CA GLU A 73 -79.51 -85.95 -94.01
C GLU A 73 -77.99 -85.70 -94.00
N LEU A 74 -77.25 -86.17 -95.01
CA LEU A 74 -75.82 -85.89 -95.15
C LEU A 74 -75.56 -84.39 -95.32
N ASN A 75 -76.34 -83.71 -96.16
CA ASN A 75 -76.25 -82.25 -96.32
C ASN A 75 -76.63 -81.50 -95.03
N HIS A 76 -77.63 -81.99 -94.27
CA HIS A 76 -78.01 -81.41 -92.99
C HIS A 76 -76.90 -81.59 -91.93
N ALA A 77 -76.37 -82.81 -91.80
CA ALA A 77 -75.25 -83.12 -90.90
C ALA A 77 -73.98 -82.33 -91.27
N GLN A 78 -73.69 -82.14 -92.55
CA GLN A 78 -72.55 -81.34 -92.98
C GLN A 78 -72.78 -79.83 -92.78
N SER A 79 -74.02 -79.33 -92.91
CA SER A 79 -74.38 -77.97 -92.51
C SER A 79 -74.19 -77.75 -91.01
N LEU A 80 -74.64 -78.71 -90.18
CA LEU A 80 -74.46 -78.68 -88.73
C LEU A 80 -72.98 -78.76 -88.32
N ALA A 81 -72.19 -79.61 -88.98
CA ALA A 81 -70.74 -79.68 -88.78
C ALA A 81 -70.07 -78.35 -89.13
N ASN A 82 -70.40 -77.74 -90.27
CA ASN A 82 -69.90 -76.42 -90.66
C ASN A 82 -70.29 -75.31 -89.66
N ALA A 83 -71.48 -75.40 -89.04
CA ALA A 83 -71.91 -74.47 -87.99
C ALA A 83 -71.09 -74.66 -86.70
N ARG A 84 -70.90 -75.89 -86.23
CA ARG A 84 -70.01 -76.19 -85.08
C ARG A 84 -68.58 -75.75 -85.34
N ASP A 85 -68.08 -75.90 -86.56
CA ASP A 85 -66.74 -75.46 -86.94
C ASP A 85 -66.61 -73.92 -86.92
N GLN A 86 -67.69 -73.18 -87.16
CA GLN A 86 -67.75 -71.72 -86.99
C GLN A 86 -67.83 -71.31 -85.51
N GLU A 87 -68.64 -72.01 -84.70
CA GLU A 87 -68.70 -71.80 -83.23
C GLU A 87 -67.33 -72.02 -82.59
N VAL A 88 -66.64 -73.12 -82.89
CA VAL A 88 -65.30 -73.42 -82.36
C VAL A 88 -64.26 -72.37 -82.80
N ARG A 89 -64.41 -71.77 -83.99
CA ARG A 89 -63.56 -70.65 -84.42
C ARG A 89 -63.90 -69.35 -83.65
N ALA A 90 -65.17 -69.10 -83.37
CA ALA A 90 -65.60 -67.97 -82.55
C ALA A 90 -65.14 -68.10 -81.08
N GLU A 91 -65.27 -69.28 -80.47
CA GLU A 91 -64.75 -69.56 -79.13
C GLU A 91 -63.23 -69.35 -79.06
N LYS A 92 -62.46 -69.89 -80.01
CA LYS A 92 -61.01 -69.66 -80.11
C LYS A 92 -60.65 -68.18 -80.31
N HIS A 93 -61.48 -67.42 -81.00
CA HIS A 93 -61.29 -65.97 -81.10
C HIS A 93 -61.56 -65.26 -79.76
N LEU A 94 -62.63 -65.64 -79.06
CA LEU A 94 -62.98 -65.10 -77.74
C LEU A 94 -61.91 -65.44 -76.68
N THR A 95 -61.37 -66.66 -76.65
CA THR A 95 -60.29 -67.00 -75.72
C THR A 95 -59.02 -66.20 -76.01
N THR A 96 -58.60 -66.05 -77.27
CA THR A 96 -57.43 -65.22 -77.62
C THR A 96 -57.62 -63.72 -77.35
N LEU A 97 -58.87 -63.22 -77.31
CA LEU A 97 -59.19 -61.88 -76.81
C LEU A 97 -59.06 -61.80 -75.28
N VAL A 98 -59.63 -62.75 -74.55
CA VAL A 98 -59.54 -62.82 -73.07
C VAL A 98 -58.10 -63.00 -72.60
N GLU A 99 -57.30 -63.84 -73.25
CA GLU A 99 -55.85 -64.00 -72.99
C GLU A 99 -55.08 -62.69 -73.22
N ARG A 100 -55.41 -61.96 -74.30
CA ARG A 100 -54.86 -60.62 -74.54
C ARG A 100 -55.26 -59.63 -73.46
N ASP A 101 -56.49 -59.66 -72.98
CA ASP A 101 -56.94 -58.75 -71.92
C ASP A 101 -56.38 -59.10 -70.54
N LEU A 102 -56.24 -60.39 -70.20
CA LEU A 102 -55.47 -60.83 -69.05
C LEU A 102 -54.00 -60.39 -69.16
N GLY A 103 -53.39 -60.50 -70.35
CA GLY A 103 -52.06 -59.96 -70.64
C GLY A 103 -51.96 -58.45 -70.41
N ARG A 104 -52.93 -57.67 -70.94
CA ARG A 104 -53.02 -56.21 -70.74
C ARG A 104 -53.21 -55.83 -69.27
N MET A 105 -54.03 -56.56 -68.52
CA MET A 105 -54.25 -56.30 -67.09
C MET A 105 -53.04 -56.71 -66.24
N ASN A 106 -52.40 -57.85 -66.52
CA ASN A 106 -51.17 -58.26 -65.84
C ASN A 106 -50.00 -57.27 -66.08
N ALA A 107 -49.92 -56.69 -67.28
CA ALA A 107 -48.97 -55.60 -67.56
C ALA A 107 -49.28 -54.34 -66.73
N LYS A 108 -50.56 -53.94 -66.62
CA LYS A 108 -50.99 -52.82 -65.76
C LYS A 108 -50.75 -53.09 -64.27
N ILE A 109 -51.00 -54.30 -63.79
CA ILE A 109 -50.74 -54.71 -62.40
C ILE A 109 -49.26 -54.52 -62.08
N ARG A 110 -48.35 -55.06 -62.91
CA ARG A 110 -46.89 -54.89 -62.77
C ARG A 110 -46.46 -53.42 -62.82
N GLN A 111 -47.11 -52.60 -63.66
CA GLN A 111 -46.86 -51.15 -63.69
C GLN A 111 -47.28 -50.47 -62.38
N CYS A 112 -48.46 -50.81 -61.84
CA CYS A 112 -48.94 -50.31 -60.56
C CYS A 112 -48.10 -50.80 -59.38
N GLU A 113 -47.61 -52.04 -59.40
CA GLU A 113 -46.66 -52.59 -58.42
C GLU A 113 -45.32 -51.84 -58.46
N GLY A 114 -44.77 -51.58 -59.65
CA GLY A 114 -43.59 -50.74 -59.82
C GLY A 114 -43.79 -49.32 -59.28
N MET A 115 -44.93 -48.69 -59.60
CA MET A 115 -45.28 -47.37 -59.05
C MET A 115 -45.41 -47.40 -57.52
N LYS A 116 -46.09 -48.41 -56.96
CA LYS A 116 -46.21 -48.62 -55.50
C LYS A 116 -44.83 -48.70 -54.85
N ASN A 117 -43.94 -49.53 -55.39
CA ASN A 117 -42.59 -49.70 -54.85
C ASN A 117 -41.81 -48.37 -54.85
N THR A 118 -41.84 -47.60 -55.94
CA THR A 118 -41.18 -46.26 -55.97
C THR A 118 -41.80 -45.25 -54.98
N VAL A 119 -43.09 -45.39 -54.64
CA VAL A 119 -43.73 -44.59 -53.59
C VAL A 119 -43.32 -45.06 -52.20
N GLU A 120 -43.19 -46.36 -51.97
CA GLU A 120 -42.70 -46.93 -50.70
C GLU A 120 -41.21 -46.58 -50.47
N GLU A 121 -40.36 -46.63 -51.51
CA GLU A 121 -38.98 -46.15 -51.47
C GLU A 121 -38.90 -44.64 -51.14
N ARG A 122 -39.69 -43.80 -51.81
CA ARG A 122 -39.78 -42.36 -51.52
C ARG A 122 -40.26 -42.10 -50.09
N ARG A 123 -41.21 -42.90 -49.58
CA ARG A 123 -41.64 -42.83 -48.18
C ARG A 123 -40.51 -43.21 -47.23
N GLN A 124 -39.76 -44.27 -47.53
CA GLN A 124 -38.61 -44.73 -46.73
C GLN A 124 -37.50 -43.66 -46.67
N VAL A 125 -37.17 -43.03 -47.80
CA VAL A 125 -36.22 -41.92 -47.88
C VAL A 125 -36.74 -40.67 -47.15
N GLY A 126 -38.02 -40.33 -47.32
CA GLY A 126 -38.66 -39.24 -46.59
C GLY A 126 -38.64 -39.45 -45.08
N GLN A 127 -38.97 -40.64 -44.61
CA GLN A 127 -39.02 -41.01 -43.20
C GLN A 127 -37.62 -41.08 -42.56
N THR A 128 -36.62 -41.63 -43.26
CA THR A 128 -35.23 -41.63 -42.77
C THR A 128 -34.61 -40.23 -42.75
N ASN A 129 -34.96 -39.36 -43.71
CA ASN A 129 -34.58 -37.94 -43.66
C ASN A 129 -35.30 -37.20 -42.54
N LEU A 130 -36.60 -37.45 -42.31
CA LEU A 130 -37.35 -36.87 -41.20
C LEU A 130 -36.70 -37.22 -39.85
N LEU A 131 -36.31 -38.48 -39.65
CA LEU A 131 -35.60 -38.92 -38.44
C LEU A 131 -34.26 -38.19 -38.26
N LYS A 132 -33.44 -38.05 -39.32
CA LYS A 132 -32.18 -37.27 -39.27
C LYS A 132 -32.38 -35.79 -38.95
N GLN A 133 -33.44 -35.18 -39.49
CA GLN A 133 -33.78 -33.80 -39.15
C GLN A 133 -34.29 -33.69 -37.71
N HIS A 134 -35.02 -34.69 -37.21
CA HIS A 134 -35.51 -34.71 -35.82
C HIS A 134 -34.39 -34.94 -34.80
N THR A 135 -33.37 -35.76 -35.11
CA THR A 135 -32.17 -35.85 -34.26
C THR A 135 -31.37 -34.56 -34.31
N ARG A 136 -31.18 -33.95 -35.49
CA ARG A 136 -30.48 -32.66 -35.59
C ARG A 136 -31.22 -31.52 -34.91
N LEU A 137 -32.56 -31.55 -34.88
CA LEU A 137 -33.38 -30.59 -34.15
C LEU A 137 -33.25 -30.80 -32.63
N ALA A 138 -33.16 -32.04 -32.15
CA ALA A 138 -32.90 -32.33 -30.74
C ALA A 138 -31.47 -31.92 -30.30
N GLU A 139 -30.46 -32.09 -31.16
CA GLU A 139 -29.11 -31.53 -30.97
C GLU A 139 -29.18 -30.00 -30.84
N LEU A 140 -29.80 -29.32 -31.81
CA LEU A 140 -29.94 -27.85 -31.80
C LEU A 140 -30.78 -27.32 -30.62
N GLN A 141 -31.75 -28.09 -30.12
CA GLN A 141 -32.48 -27.74 -28.90
C GLN A 141 -31.58 -27.82 -27.66
N LYS A 142 -30.73 -28.85 -27.56
CA LYS A 142 -29.75 -28.97 -26.48
C LYS A 142 -28.69 -27.86 -26.56
N ASP A 143 -28.19 -27.57 -27.77
CA ASP A 143 -27.23 -26.49 -28.01
C ASP A 143 -27.85 -25.12 -27.63
N ALA A 144 -29.13 -24.90 -27.96
CA ALA A 144 -29.86 -23.69 -27.60
C ALA A 144 -30.09 -23.56 -26.08
N GLN A 145 -30.45 -24.65 -25.40
CA GLN A 145 -30.56 -24.65 -23.93
C GLN A 145 -29.20 -24.36 -23.27
N TRP A 146 -28.12 -24.97 -23.75
CA TRP A 146 -26.78 -24.70 -23.22
C TRP A 146 -26.34 -23.24 -23.43
N LEU A 147 -26.68 -22.63 -24.58
CA LEU A 147 -26.44 -21.20 -24.82
C LEU A 147 -27.34 -20.28 -23.98
N GLU A 148 -28.53 -20.74 -23.58
CA GLU A 148 -29.44 -19.99 -22.70
C GLU A 148 -28.98 -20.07 -21.23
N ASP A 149 -28.50 -21.25 -20.80
CA ASP A 149 -27.84 -21.47 -19.50
C ASP A 149 -26.53 -20.66 -19.40
N GLU A 150 -25.62 -20.77 -20.39
CA GLU A 150 -24.37 -19.99 -20.42
C GLU A 150 -24.66 -18.49 -20.41
N ARG A 151 -25.66 -18.04 -21.16
CA ARG A 151 -26.11 -16.64 -21.14
C ARG A 151 -26.63 -16.23 -19.75
N ALA A 152 -27.35 -17.10 -19.04
CA ALA A 152 -27.81 -16.81 -17.68
C ALA A 152 -26.63 -16.69 -16.70
N GLU A 153 -25.62 -17.55 -16.81
CA GLU A 153 -24.36 -17.44 -16.06
C GLU A 153 -23.62 -16.12 -16.36
N TRP A 154 -23.51 -15.72 -17.62
CA TRP A 154 -22.90 -14.44 -18.02
C TRP A 154 -23.68 -13.21 -17.53
N HIS A 155 -25.02 -13.24 -17.52
CA HIS A 155 -25.83 -12.17 -16.93
C HIS A 155 -25.62 -12.09 -15.42
N LEU A 156 -25.69 -13.22 -14.70
CA LEU A 156 -25.45 -13.27 -13.25
C LEU A 156 -24.03 -12.79 -12.89
N ALA A 157 -23.02 -13.19 -13.66
CA ALA A 157 -21.64 -12.71 -13.47
C ALA A 157 -21.49 -11.21 -13.74
N SER A 158 -22.24 -10.66 -14.71
CA SER A 158 -22.28 -9.22 -14.98
C SER A 158 -22.99 -8.43 -13.87
N GLU A 159 -24.08 -8.95 -13.32
CA GLU A 159 -24.80 -8.34 -12.18
C GLU A 159 -23.90 -8.34 -10.94
N GLN A 160 -23.31 -9.48 -10.59
CA GLN A 160 -22.31 -9.59 -9.49
C GLN A 160 -21.13 -8.62 -9.69
N LYS A 161 -20.64 -8.43 -10.92
CA LYS A 161 -19.57 -7.46 -11.21
C LYS A 161 -20.03 -6.00 -11.11
N SER A 162 -21.32 -5.72 -11.30
CA SER A 162 -21.89 -4.39 -11.03
C SER A 162 -22.05 -4.12 -9.53
N ASP A 163 -22.42 -5.13 -8.74
CA ASP A 163 -22.48 -5.05 -7.27
C ASP A 163 -21.08 -4.93 -6.64
N ASP A 164 -20.09 -5.68 -7.14
CA ASP A 164 -18.67 -5.50 -6.79
C ASP A 164 -18.22 -4.05 -7.07
N ALA A 165 -18.55 -3.51 -8.25
CA ALA A 165 -18.17 -2.15 -8.62
C ALA A 165 -18.87 -1.09 -7.74
N PHE A 166 -20.15 -1.30 -7.40
CA PHE A 166 -20.90 -0.40 -6.52
C PHE A 166 -20.41 -0.46 -5.07
N THR A 167 -20.10 -1.64 -4.54
CA THR A 167 -19.53 -1.79 -3.20
C THR A 167 -18.11 -1.22 -3.12
N LEU A 168 -17.28 -1.37 -4.16
CA LEU A 168 -16.00 -0.67 -4.29
C LEU A 168 -16.18 0.85 -4.30
N GLN A 169 -17.17 1.40 -5.02
CA GLN A 169 -17.50 2.82 -4.96
C GLN A 169 -17.91 3.26 -3.55
N LYS A 170 -18.78 2.48 -2.86
CA LYS A 170 -19.21 2.73 -1.47
C LYS A 170 -18.00 2.76 -0.52
N TYR A 171 -17.04 1.84 -0.66
CA TYR A 171 -15.81 1.84 0.13
C TYR A 171 -14.88 3.02 -0.21
N THR A 172 -14.62 3.30 -1.50
CA THR A 172 -13.79 4.46 -1.87
C THR A 172 -14.38 5.76 -1.35
N ALA A 173 -15.70 5.96 -1.38
CA ALA A 173 -16.33 7.16 -0.82
C ALA A 173 -16.21 7.27 0.72
N ILE A 174 -16.20 6.13 1.43
CA ILE A 174 -15.95 6.08 2.88
C ILE A 174 -14.48 6.44 3.18
N ASP A 175 -13.53 5.89 2.42
CA ASP A 175 -12.11 6.17 2.60
C ASP A 175 -11.75 7.61 2.16
N GLU A 176 -12.39 8.14 1.12
CA GLU A 176 -12.25 9.55 0.68
C GLU A 176 -12.70 10.52 1.78
N LYS A 177 -13.84 10.21 2.43
CA LYS A 177 -14.30 10.95 3.61
C LYS A 177 -13.29 10.82 4.77
N ARG A 178 -12.84 9.61 5.07
CA ARG A 178 -11.91 9.35 6.18
C ARG A 178 -10.55 10.02 5.96
N ARG A 179 -10.09 10.11 4.71
CA ARG A 179 -8.93 10.91 4.27
C ARG A 179 -9.16 12.39 4.57
N GLY A 180 -10.32 12.94 4.20
CA GLY A 180 -10.71 14.32 4.52
C GLY A 180 -10.77 14.62 6.03
N ASP A 181 -11.36 13.71 6.82
CA ASP A 181 -11.43 13.83 8.28
C ASP A 181 -10.02 13.83 8.92
N LEU A 182 -9.13 12.94 8.44
CA LEU A 182 -7.73 12.89 8.88
C LEU A 182 -6.91 14.12 8.44
N GLU A 183 -7.12 14.63 7.22
CA GLU A 183 -6.49 15.86 6.75
C GLU A 183 -6.95 17.08 7.54
N GLN A 184 -8.23 17.15 7.92
CA GLN A 184 -8.72 18.21 8.81
C GLN A 184 -8.11 18.10 10.21
N ALA A 185 -7.98 16.89 10.75
CA ALA A 185 -7.29 16.67 12.03
C ALA A 185 -5.80 17.06 11.96
N LEU A 186 -5.11 16.74 10.86
CA LEU A 186 -3.71 17.09 10.65
C LEU A 186 -3.51 18.60 10.50
N ARG A 187 -4.42 19.32 9.82
CA ARG A 187 -4.40 20.80 9.76
C ARG A 187 -4.56 21.42 11.16
N ARG A 188 -5.54 20.96 11.96
CA ARG A 188 -5.70 21.42 13.36
C ARG A 188 -4.44 21.18 14.20
N GLN A 189 -3.80 20.01 14.06
CA GLN A 189 -2.55 19.73 14.77
C GLN A 189 -1.40 20.63 14.28
N HIS A 190 -1.35 20.95 12.98
CA HIS A 190 -0.38 21.91 12.45
C HIS A 190 -0.60 23.32 13.01
N GLU A 191 -1.85 23.80 13.08
CA GLU A 191 -2.24 25.08 13.69
C GLU A 191 -1.83 25.16 15.19
N VAL A 192 -2.03 24.06 15.94
CA VAL A 192 -1.56 23.93 17.33
C VAL A 192 -0.04 23.94 17.42
N ILE A 193 0.67 23.22 16.55
CA ILE A 193 2.14 23.21 16.51
C ILE A 193 2.68 24.60 16.17
N THR A 194 2.11 25.32 15.20
CA THR A 194 2.54 26.68 14.86
C THR A 194 2.29 27.66 16.00
N SER A 195 1.12 27.64 16.64
CA SER A 195 0.81 28.54 17.77
C SER A 195 1.67 28.25 19.01
N LEU A 196 1.96 26.99 19.32
CA LEU A 196 2.93 26.63 20.37
C LEU A 196 4.37 27.04 20.00
N THR A 197 4.74 26.96 18.72
CA THR A 197 6.07 27.39 18.22
C THR A 197 6.22 28.90 18.30
N ASP A 198 5.16 29.66 18.03
CA ASP A 198 5.17 31.12 18.13
C ASP A 198 5.11 31.60 19.60
N LEU A 199 4.35 30.93 20.46
CA LEU A 199 4.40 31.15 21.92
C LEU A 199 5.79 30.86 22.50
N LEU A 200 6.45 29.80 22.03
CA LEU A 200 7.83 29.52 22.42
C LEU A 200 8.78 30.64 21.96
N LYS A 201 8.59 31.21 20.77
CA LYS A 201 9.38 32.38 20.33
C LYS A 201 9.12 33.61 21.20
N THR A 202 7.89 33.89 21.62
CA THR A 202 7.61 35.04 22.51
C THR A 202 8.25 34.82 23.88
N GLU A 203 8.09 33.65 24.49
CA GLU A 203 8.74 33.30 25.78
C GLU A 203 10.28 33.37 25.69
N VAL A 204 10.90 32.87 24.60
CA VAL A 204 12.35 33.00 24.38
C VAL A 204 12.78 34.45 24.19
N ASN A 205 12.01 35.27 23.46
CA ASN A 205 12.31 36.69 23.30
C ASN A 205 12.14 37.45 24.62
N GLU A 206 11.08 37.20 25.38
CA GLU A 206 10.81 37.85 26.67
C GLU A 206 11.90 37.48 27.69
N THR A 207 12.23 36.19 27.85
CA THR A 207 13.34 35.76 28.72
C THR A 207 14.69 36.33 28.28
N MET A 208 14.97 36.45 26.98
CA MET A 208 16.19 37.10 26.48
C MET A 208 16.21 38.62 26.75
N THR A 209 15.08 39.32 26.61
CA THR A 209 15.00 40.75 27.00
C THR A 209 15.12 40.95 28.50
N ALA A 210 14.59 40.03 29.31
CA ALA A 210 14.76 40.02 30.76
C ALA A 210 16.24 39.83 31.15
N GLN A 211 16.94 38.89 30.52
CA GLN A 211 18.39 38.69 30.71
C GLN A 211 19.17 39.97 30.35
N VAL A 212 18.94 40.56 29.17
CA VAL A 212 19.58 41.83 28.77
C VAL A 212 19.24 42.98 29.74
N SER A 213 18.05 43.00 30.34
CA SER A 213 17.68 43.98 31.36
C SER A 213 18.43 43.77 32.68
N LEU A 214 18.66 42.51 33.08
CA LEU A 214 19.42 42.13 34.28
C LEU A 214 20.92 42.41 34.11
N ASP A 215 21.51 42.10 32.96
CA ASP A 215 22.91 42.43 32.64
C ASP A 215 23.11 43.95 32.66
N LYS A 216 22.18 44.70 32.04
CA LYS A 216 22.19 46.18 32.08
C LYS A 216 22.06 46.69 33.52
N ALA A 217 21.18 46.09 34.33
CA ALA A 217 21.03 46.43 35.75
C ALA A 217 22.32 46.14 36.54
N ALA A 218 22.97 44.99 36.34
CA ALA A 218 24.24 44.62 36.96
C ALA A 218 25.39 45.56 36.58
N ILE A 219 25.46 45.99 35.30
CA ILE A 219 26.40 47.02 34.84
C ILE A 219 26.12 48.36 35.51
N THR A 220 24.85 48.78 35.64
CA THR A 220 24.52 50.02 36.36
C THR A 220 24.80 49.93 37.86
N PHE A 221 24.56 48.78 38.50
CA PHE A 221 24.89 48.54 39.90
C PHE A 221 26.40 48.60 40.14
N SER A 222 27.20 47.99 39.24
CA SER A 222 28.66 48.06 39.28
C SER A 222 29.16 49.50 39.16
N ARG A 223 28.59 50.29 38.23
CA ARG A 223 28.88 51.73 38.11
C ARG A 223 28.46 52.52 39.35
N LEU A 224 27.31 52.23 39.95
CA LEU A 224 26.85 52.86 41.19
C LEU A 224 27.74 52.51 42.39
N GLN A 225 28.25 51.28 42.48
CA GLN A 225 29.20 50.88 43.53
C GLN A 225 30.55 51.58 43.37
N GLU A 226 31.08 51.70 42.15
CA GLU A 226 32.33 52.45 41.95
C GLU A 226 32.13 53.96 42.19
N SER A 227 31.01 54.55 41.75
CA SER A 227 30.63 55.92 42.11
C SER A 227 30.49 56.11 43.62
N ARG A 228 29.89 55.14 44.34
CA ARG A 228 29.81 55.14 45.80
C ARG A 228 31.20 55.01 46.44
N ARG A 229 32.09 54.21 45.89
CA ARG A 229 33.47 54.04 46.37
C ARG A 229 34.27 55.34 46.22
N VAL A 230 34.16 56.00 45.07
CA VAL A 230 34.75 57.32 44.83
C VAL A 230 34.18 58.35 45.80
N ALA A 231 32.85 58.41 45.97
CA ALA A 231 32.20 59.31 46.93
C ALA A 231 32.63 59.03 48.38
N MET A 232 32.74 57.76 48.80
CA MET A 232 33.25 57.39 50.13
C MET A 232 34.71 57.81 50.31
N GLY A 233 35.55 57.69 49.27
CA GLY A 233 36.92 58.22 49.29
C GLY A 233 36.97 59.74 49.43
N GLN A 234 36.09 60.45 48.72
CA GLN A 234 35.93 61.91 48.87
C GLN A 234 35.44 62.30 50.27
N PHE A 235 34.49 61.56 50.85
CA PHE A 235 34.05 61.77 52.23
C PHE A 235 35.17 61.49 53.24
N GLN A 236 35.98 60.45 53.05
CA GLN A 236 37.14 60.18 53.90
C GLN A 236 38.18 61.30 53.80
N GLN A 237 38.45 61.81 52.60
CA GLN A 237 39.33 62.98 52.41
C GLN A 237 38.76 64.25 53.06
N ALA A 238 37.44 64.46 52.98
CA ALA A 238 36.77 65.59 53.64
C ALA A 238 36.80 65.49 55.18
N VAL A 239 36.66 64.28 55.74
CA VAL A 239 36.80 64.05 57.20
C VAL A 239 38.23 64.32 57.66
N VAL A 240 39.25 63.80 56.98
CA VAL A 240 40.66 64.10 57.31
C VAL A 240 40.97 65.59 57.17
N LEU A 241 40.35 66.28 56.20
CA LEU A 241 40.47 67.72 56.05
C LEU A 241 39.78 68.48 57.20
N LEU A 242 38.62 68.02 57.68
CA LEU A 242 37.96 68.55 58.88
C LEU A 242 38.78 68.32 60.14
N GLU A 243 39.33 67.12 60.37
CA GLU A 243 40.25 66.84 61.49
C GLU A 243 41.50 67.76 61.43
N SER A 244 42.01 68.05 60.22
CA SER A 244 43.09 69.02 60.00
C SER A 244 42.68 70.48 60.25
N LYS A 245 41.37 70.77 60.24
CA LYS A 245 40.80 72.09 60.55
C LYS A 245 40.47 72.23 62.02
N ASP A 246 39.87 71.23 62.66
CA ASP A 246 39.61 71.19 64.10
C ASP A 246 40.93 71.33 64.89
N THR A 247 42.01 70.70 64.42
CA THR A 247 43.36 70.87 65.00
C THR A 247 43.96 72.25 64.73
N GLN A 248 43.65 72.91 63.61
CA GLN A 248 44.02 74.30 63.37
C GLN A 248 43.23 75.27 64.25
N GLU A 249 41.93 75.04 64.45
CA GLU A 249 41.08 75.82 65.35
C GLU A 249 41.47 75.63 66.82
N ALA A 250 41.85 74.42 67.23
CA ALA A 250 42.43 74.19 68.56
C ALA A 250 43.69 75.04 68.81
N MET A 251 44.64 75.05 67.86
CA MET A 251 45.85 75.90 67.94
C MET A 251 45.54 77.40 67.88
N LEU A 252 44.47 77.82 67.21
CA LEU A 252 44.02 79.22 67.19
C LEU A 252 43.33 79.61 68.51
N ASN A 253 42.52 78.72 69.08
CA ASN A 253 41.87 78.92 70.38
C ASN A 253 42.88 78.97 71.52
N GLU A 254 43.93 78.14 71.49
CA GLU A 254 45.04 78.21 72.47
C GLU A 254 45.76 79.57 72.43
N ARG A 255 46.03 80.09 71.23
CA ARG A 255 46.60 81.45 71.03
C ARG A 255 45.62 82.56 71.41
N TYR A 256 44.33 82.34 71.24
CA TYR A 256 43.29 83.29 71.66
C TYR A 256 43.21 83.37 73.18
N GLU A 257 43.20 82.22 73.87
CA GLU A 257 43.18 82.16 75.34
C GLU A 257 44.47 82.72 75.96
N SER A 258 45.66 82.50 75.37
CA SER A 258 46.88 83.16 75.84
C SER A 258 46.78 84.68 75.69
N SER A 259 46.31 85.16 74.53
CA SER A 259 46.09 86.60 74.28
C SER A 259 45.03 87.19 75.22
N ARG A 260 44.02 86.40 75.60
CA ARG A 260 42.97 86.78 76.57
C ARG A 260 43.56 86.94 77.98
N LEU A 261 44.45 86.03 78.37
CA LEU A 261 45.14 86.07 79.66
C LEU A 261 46.07 87.29 79.76
N ASP A 262 46.81 87.60 78.70
CA ASP A 262 47.65 88.82 78.62
C ASP A 262 46.82 90.10 78.73
N LEU A 263 45.63 90.13 78.11
CA LEU A 263 44.70 91.27 78.18
C LEU A 263 44.08 91.39 79.60
N GLU A 264 43.85 90.28 80.30
CA GLU A 264 43.43 90.27 81.71
C GLU A 264 44.54 90.76 82.66
N ASN A 265 45.80 90.37 82.41
CA ASN A 265 46.97 90.93 83.10
C ASN A 265 47.09 92.45 82.89
N LEU A 266 46.89 92.91 81.64
CA LEU A 266 46.93 94.35 81.31
C LEU A 266 45.81 95.14 82.02
N ARG A 267 44.60 94.57 82.11
CA ARG A 267 43.49 95.13 82.91
C ARG A 267 43.79 95.15 84.41
N ALA A 268 44.56 94.18 84.93
CA ALA A 268 44.99 94.19 86.32
C ALA A 268 46.01 95.30 86.61
N THR A 269 46.88 95.66 85.65
CA THR A 269 47.74 96.85 85.77
C THR A 269 46.98 98.17 85.63
N ASP A 270 46.04 98.28 84.70
CA ASP A 270 45.21 99.47 84.48
C ASP A 270 44.37 99.82 85.73
N ARG A 271 43.77 98.82 86.38
CA ARG A 271 43.06 99.00 87.67
C ARG A 271 43.93 99.59 88.79
N ARG A 272 45.25 99.32 88.81
CA ARG A 272 46.17 99.91 89.80
C ARG A 272 46.43 101.39 89.50
N ALA A 273 46.71 101.71 88.23
CA ALA A 273 46.88 103.09 87.79
C ALA A 273 45.61 103.94 88.02
N GLN A 274 44.42 103.35 87.87
CA GLN A 274 43.15 104.02 88.19
C GLN A 274 42.98 104.30 89.69
N GLN A 275 43.42 103.39 90.57
CA GLN A 275 43.41 103.62 92.02
C GLN A 275 44.37 104.75 92.43
N GLU A 276 45.58 104.78 91.88
CA GLU A 276 46.54 105.87 92.09
C GLU A 276 45.98 107.22 91.60
N LEU A 277 45.30 107.23 90.45
CA LEU A 277 44.65 108.42 89.90
C LEU A 277 43.48 108.93 90.77
N GLU A 278 42.68 108.04 91.36
CA GLU A 278 41.62 108.44 92.28
C GLU A 278 42.16 109.18 93.52
N GLU A 279 43.32 108.79 94.06
CA GLU A 279 43.90 109.46 95.23
C GLU A 279 44.35 110.89 94.89
N VAL A 280 44.93 111.08 93.70
CA VAL A 280 45.25 112.41 93.15
C VAL A 280 43.97 113.24 92.93
N ILE A 281 42.88 112.63 92.45
CA ILE A 281 41.58 113.32 92.28
C ILE A 281 40.98 113.72 93.64
N ARG A 282 41.05 112.86 94.68
CA ARG A 282 40.59 113.22 96.03
C ARG A 282 41.37 114.41 96.60
N ALA A 283 42.69 114.45 96.42
CA ALA A 283 43.53 115.59 96.81
C ALA A 283 43.15 116.88 96.06
N ARG A 284 42.92 116.81 94.73
CA ARG A 284 42.45 117.94 93.92
C ARG A 284 41.09 118.47 94.38
N ASN A 285 40.16 117.59 94.71
CA ASN A 285 38.79 117.97 95.05
C ASN A 285 38.70 118.79 96.36
N VAL A 286 39.61 118.56 97.32
CA VAL A 286 39.73 119.40 98.52
C VAL A 286 40.13 120.83 98.14
N ALA A 287 41.21 121.00 97.37
CA ALA A 287 41.66 122.32 96.91
C ALA A 287 40.62 123.05 96.04
N ASN A 288 39.89 122.33 95.19
CA ASN A 288 38.76 122.88 94.42
C ASN A 288 37.65 123.43 95.33
N SER A 289 37.36 122.81 96.48
CA SER A 289 36.30 123.27 97.39
C SER A 289 36.63 124.60 98.09
N GLU A 290 37.92 124.85 98.33
CA GLU A 290 38.41 126.14 98.84
C GLU A 290 38.27 127.22 97.75
N LEU A 291 38.59 126.86 96.49
CA LEU A 291 38.48 127.74 95.32
C LEU A 291 37.01 128.12 95.02
N GLU A 292 36.08 127.17 95.07
CA GLU A 292 34.63 127.43 94.95
C GLU A 292 34.11 128.42 96.01
N SER A 293 34.70 128.46 97.21
CA SER A 293 34.29 129.42 98.23
C SER A 293 34.62 130.87 97.83
N MET A 294 35.80 131.09 97.26
CA MET A 294 36.24 132.38 96.72
C MET A 294 35.43 132.79 95.48
N GLU A 295 35.13 131.84 94.59
CA GLU A 295 34.30 132.10 93.41
C GLU A 295 32.89 132.56 93.78
N ARG A 296 32.29 132.02 94.86
CA ARG A 296 30.94 132.42 95.30
C ARG A 296 30.88 133.88 95.73
N GLU A 297 31.90 134.41 96.40
CA GLU A 297 31.98 135.84 96.72
C GLU A 297 32.01 136.70 95.45
N THR A 298 32.88 136.37 94.48
CA THR A 298 32.93 137.09 93.18
C THR A 298 31.65 136.97 92.34
N ASN A 299 30.93 135.85 92.45
CA ASN A 299 29.67 135.64 91.75
C ASN A 299 28.52 136.47 92.36
N THR A 300 28.49 136.70 93.68
CA THR A 300 27.49 137.62 94.27
C THR A 300 27.67 139.06 93.81
N ALA A 301 28.91 139.53 93.67
CA ALA A 301 29.21 140.84 93.08
C ALA A 301 28.79 140.92 91.61
N SER A 302 29.05 139.86 90.83
CA SER A 302 28.65 139.78 89.41
C SER A 302 27.13 139.73 89.22
N ALA A 303 26.40 139.05 90.11
CA ALA A 303 24.94 138.96 90.06
C ALA A 303 24.24 140.32 90.23
N ALA A 304 24.83 141.25 90.99
CA ALA A 304 24.31 142.61 91.13
C ALA A 304 24.39 143.40 89.80
N LEU A 305 25.39 143.15 88.96
CA LEU A 305 25.52 143.76 87.63
C LEU A 305 24.36 143.32 86.70
N VAL A 306 24.07 142.01 86.70
CA VAL A 306 23.02 141.39 85.86
C VAL A 306 21.60 141.86 86.25
N VAL A 307 21.39 142.35 87.48
CA VAL A 307 20.12 142.98 87.86
C VAL A 307 19.94 144.32 87.15
N ALA A 308 20.98 145.15 87.06
CA ALA A 308 20.93 146.42 86.34
C ALA A 308 20.72 146.24 84.82
N GLU A 309 21.29 145.18 84.23
CA GLU A 309 21.04 144.83 82.82
C GLU A 309 19.57 144.45 82.56
N LYS A 310 18.89 143.81 83.52
CA LYS A 310 17.47 143.45 83.39
C LYS A 310 16.51 144.64 83.48
N GLU A 311 16.90 145.72 84.15
CA GLU A 311 16.12 146.97 84.15
C GLU A 311 16.16 147.66 82.78
N LEU A 312 17.23 147.46 81.99
CA LEU A 312 17.31 147.92 80.60
C LEU A 312 16.36 147.13 79.68
N ASP A 313 16.31 145.80 79.84
CA ASP A 313 15.40 144.94 79.06
C ASP A 313 13.91 145.14 79.43
N ALA A 314 13.60 145.63 80.62
CA ALA A 314 12.24 146.00 80.98
C ALA A 314 11.68 147.10 80.05
N MET A 315 12.50 148.09 79.66
CA MET A 315 12.10 149.13 78.69
C MET A 315 11.91 148.56 77.27
N ASN A 316 12.70 147.57 76.86
CA ASN A 316 12.47 146.84 75.60
C ASN A 316 11.11 146.10 75.61
N GLY A 317 10.67 145.64 76.78
CA GLY A 317 9.37 144.98 76.98
C GLY A 317 8.16 145.86 76.65
N GLU A 318 8.19 147.15 77.02
CA GLU A 318 7.06 148.07 76.78
C GLU A 318 6.76 148.27 75.29
N ILE A 319 7.79 148.26 74.44
CA ILE A 319 7.66 148.35 72.98
C ILE A 319 6.92 147.12 72.42
N LEU A 320 7.09 145.94 73.02
CA LEU A 320 6.41 144.72 72.58
C LEU A 320 4.91 144.72 72.95
N ILE A 321 4.52 145.39 74.05
CA ILE A 321 3.12 145.48 74.49
C ILE A 321 2.25 146.14 73.42
N GLN A 322 2.72 147.21 72.76
CA GLN A 322 1.98 147.85 71.66
C GLN A 322 1.71 146.89 70.48
N ARG A 323 2.61 145.92 70.24
CA ARG A 323 2.46 144.93 69.17
C ARG A 323 1.39 143.88 69.48
N SER A 324 1.11 143.64 70.76
CA SER A 324 0.11 142.64 71.20
C SER A 324 -1.34 143.07 70.92
N ALA A 325 -1.63 144.37 70.98
CA ALA A 325 -2.98 144.93 70.81
C ALA A 325 -3.61 144.59 69.44
N LEU A 326 -2.79 144.44 68.40
CA LEU A 326 -3.23 144.07 67.06
C LEU A 326 -3.88 142.67 66.99
N SER A 327 -3.61 141.80 67.97
CA SER A 327 -4.11 140.42 68.03
C SER A 327 -5.64 140.31 68.19
N SER A 328 -6.30 141.38 68.64
CA SER A 328 -7.67 141.31 69.16
C SER A 328 -8.77 141.41 68.10
N ALA A 329 -8.52 142.06 66.96
CA ALA A 329 -9.61 142.57 66.11
C ALA A 329 -10.22 141.53 65.14
N GLN A 330 -9.41 140.71 64.46
CA GLN A 330 -9.89 139.94 63.31
C GLN A 330 -10.53 138.58 63.67
N ARG A 331 -10.47 138.14 64.93
CA ARG A 331 -11.02 136.83 65.35
C ARG A 331 -12.56 136.78 65.28
N ASP A 332 -13.22 137.94 65.31
CA ASP A 332 -14.68 138.06 65.25
C ASP A 332 -15.29 137.69 63.88
N ILE A 333 -14.54 137.82 62.78
CA ILE A 333 -15.05 137.49 61.44
C ILE A 333 -15.39 136.01 61.31
N SER A 334 -14.59 135.13 61.93
CA SER A 334 -14.78 133.68 61.91
C SER A 334 -16.09 133.22 62.57
N ALA A 335 -16.81 134.09 63.29
CA ALA A 335 -17.99 133.75 64.07
C ALA A 335 -19.34 133.92 63.34
N LYS A 336 -19.37 134.45 62.09
CA LYS A 336 -20.64 134.91 61.45
C LYS A 336 -21.07 134.24 60.14
N GLN A 337 -20.22 133.46 59.47
CA GLN A 337 -20.58 132.81 58.18
C GLN A 337 -20.80 131.28 58.26
N ALA A 338 -20.70 130.66 59.43
CA ALA A 338 -20.68 129.21 59.60
C ALA A 338 -22.00 128.44 59.33
N THR A 339 -23.11 129.13 58.99
CA THR A 339 -24.47 128.58 59.21
C THR A 339 -25.43 128.60 58.00
N LEU A 340 -25.00 129.00 56.80
CA LEU A 340 -25.92 129.23 55.67
C LEU A 340 -25.74 128.28 54.45
N GLU A 341 -24.52 127.99 54.03
CA GLU A 341 -24.28 127.27 52.75
C GLU A 341 -24.61 125.77 52.78
N SER A 342 -24.65 125.12 53.94
CA SER A 342 -24.83 123.66 54.04
C SER A 342 -26.24 123.14 53.72
N MET A 343 -27.22 124.02 53.53
CA MET A 343 -28.65 123.67 53.49
C MET A 343 -29.32 123.80 52.10
N GLN A 344 -28.63 124.28 51.05
CA GLN A 344 -29.33 124.84 49.88
C GLN A 344 -29.17 124.14 48.52
N GLN A 345 -28.24 123.19 48.32
CA GLN A 345 -28.01 122.60 46.97
C GLN A 345 -27.97 121.06 46.85
N SER A 346 -28.39 120.34 47.88
CA SER A 346 -28.49 118.86 47.86
C SER A 346 -29.70 118.30 47.06
N TYR A 347 -30.50 119.16 46.42
CA TYR A 347 -31.84 118.79 45.90
C TYR A 347 -31.96 118.72 44.37
N GLU A 348 -31.33 119.63 43.59
CA GLU A 348 -31.74 119.84 42.19
C GLU A 348 -31.13 118.87 41.14
N ASN A 349 -29.88 118.44 41.28
CA ASN A 349 -29.20 117.69 40.20
C ASN A 349 -29.53 116.19 40.12
N ARG A 350 -30.48 115.69 40.93
CA ARG A 350 -31.00 114.29 40.82
C ARG A 350 -31.86 114.03 39.57
N VAL A 351 -32.02 115.01 38.67
CA VAL A 351 -33.02 114.99 37.59
C VAL A 351 -32.45 114.71 36.18
N LYS A 352 -31.16 114.98 35.90
CA LYS A 352 -30.69 115.14 34.50
C LYS A 352 -30.17 113.88 33.80
N ASP A 353 -29.24 113.11 34.37
CA ASP A 353 -28.61 111.99 33.63
C ASP A 353 -29.48 110.72 33.51
N SER A 354 -30.71 110.71 34.04
CA SER A 354 -31.69 109.64 33.79
C SER A 354 -32.12 109.55 32.31
N GLN A 355 -31.74 110.51 31.47
CA GLN A 355 -32.10 110.62 30.06
C GLN A 355 -31.08 110.02 29.08
N ARG A 356 -29.95 109.47 29.56
CA ARG A 356 -28.91 108.87 28.70
C ARG A 356 -29.06 107.36 28.46
N LEU A 357 -30.08 106.73 29.04
CA LEU A 357 -30.35 105.29 28.91
C LEU A 357 -30.96 104.89 27.55
N ASP A 358 -31.60 105.83 26.84
CA ASP A 358 -32.35 105.51 25.61
C ASP A 358 -31.46 105.44 24.35
N ALA A 359 -30.37 106.22 24.29
CA ALA A 359 -29.68 106.58 23.05
C ALA A 359 -28.65 105.57 22.49
N ARG A 360 -28.68 104.28 22.88
CA ARG A 360 -27.80 103.25 22.30
C ARG A 360 -28.46 101.90 22.01
N LEU A 361 -29.77 101.76 22.27
CA LEU A 361 -30.55 100.61 21.78
C LEU A 361 -30.70 100.62 20.25
N GLU A 362 -30.59 101.79 19.60
CA GLU A 362 -30.73 101.95 18.14
C GLU A 362 -29.63 101.24 17.33
N LEU A 363 -28.40 101.16 17.86
CA LEU A 363 -27.23 100.65 17.12
C LEU A 363 -27.25 99.12 16.91
N LEU A 364 -28.16 98.40 17.57
CA LEU A 364 -28.40 96.96 17.36
C LEU A 364 -29.43 96.66 16.26
N ALA A 365 -30.09 97.68 15.68
CA ALA A 365 -31.07 97.48 14.62
C ALA A 365 -30.45 97.34 13.22
N ALA A 366 -29.33 98.01 12.94
CA ALA A 366 -28.83 98.23 11.58
C ALA A 366 -28.20 96.99 10.90
N VAL A 367 -27.59 96.07 11.66
CA VAL A 367 -26.82 94.93 11.09
C VAL A 367 -27.71 93.72 10.74
N LYS A 368 -29.02 93.79 11.00
CA LYS A 368 -29.94 92.65 10.90
C LYS A 368 -30.59 92.45 9.51
N GLU A 369 -30.61 93.47 8.65
CA GLU A 369 -31.34 93.40 7.36
C GLU A 369 -30.46 93.14 6.13
N GLU A 370 -29.14 93.35 6.19
CA GLU A 370 -28.31 93.44 4.97
C GLU A 370 -27.79 92.10 4.40
N MET A 371 -28.23 90.95 4.95
CA MET A 371 -27.88 89.60 4.47
C MET A 371 -29.11 88.72 4.17
N LYS A 372 -30.23 89.31 3.74
CA LYS A 372 -31.45 88.61 3.32
C LYS A 372 -31.56 88.31 1.81
N ALA A 373 -30.53 88.59 1.00
CA ALA A 373 -30.68 88.69 -0.45
C ALA A 373 -29.74 87.78 -1.26
N LYS A 374 -30.21 86.56 -1.59
CA LYS A 374 -30.20 85.96 -2.95
C LYS A 374 -30.74 84.53 -2.96
N ALA A 375 -31.56 84.22 -3.97
CA ALA A 375 -32.03 82.88 -4.32
C ALA A 375 -32.38 82.83 -5.82
N LEU A 376 -32.12 81.70 -6.49
CA LEU A 376 -32.94 81.05 -7.53
C LEU A 376 -32.15 79.93 -8.24
N THR A 377 -32.86 78.88 -8.67
CA THR A 377 -32.73 78.18 -9.98
C THR A 377 -33.83 77.12 -10.06
N LEU A 378 -34.89 77.34 -10.86
CA LEU A 378 -35.92 76.33 -11.16
C LEU A 378 -36.70 76.76 -12.43
N GLU A 379 -36.07 76.69 -13.60
CA GLU A 379 -36.54 77.47 -14.78
C GLU A 379 -36.42 76.78 -16.16
N GLU A 380 -36.14 75.46 -16.22
CA GLU A 380 -35.87 74.77 -17.51
C GLU A 380 -36.94 73.76 -17.98
N THR A 381 -37.95 73.41 -17.16
CA THR A 381 -38.91 72.33 -17.49
C THR A 381 -40.27 72.79 -18.04
N THR A 382 -40.61 74.08 -17.93
CA THR A 382 -41.95 74.60 -18.29
C THR A 382 -42.06 75.19 -19.70
N ALA A 383 -40.93 75.41 -20.41
CA ALA A 383 -40.89 76.11 -21.69
C ALA A 383 -41.13 75.23 -22.96
N TYR A 384 -41.24 73.90 -22.81
CA TYR A 384 -41.35 72.98 -23.95
C TYR A 384 -42.79 72.75 -24.44
N MET A 385 -43.76 72.68 -23.51
CA MET A 385 -45.16 72.30 -23.81
C MET A 385 -45.92 73.34 -24.65
N THR A 386 -45.54 74.62 -24.56
CA THR A 386 -46.24 75.74 -25.19
C THR A 386 -46.15 75.75 -26.71
N LYS A 387 -45.23 75.00 -27.32
CA LYS A 387 -45.03 74.95 -28.79
C LYS A 387 -45.94 73.97 -29.53
N MET A 388 -46.73 73.16 -28.83
CA MET A 388 -47.55 72.12 -29.46
C MET A 388 -48.94 72.60 -29.92
N VAL A 389 -49.33 73.83 -29.55
CA VAL A 389 -50.69 74.37 -29.78
C VAL A 389 -50.84 75.06 -31.14
N ASP A 390 -49.75 75.56 -31.75
CA ASP A 390 -49.81 76.28 -33.04
C ASP A 390 -50.18 75.40 -34.25
N ALA A 391 -50.26 74.07 -34.08
CA ALA A 391 -50.50 73.11 -35.17
C ALA A 391 -51.95 73.05 -35.71
N VAL A 392 -52.80 74.04 -35.38
CA VAL A 392 -54.23 74.13 -35.77
C VAL A 392 -54.44 74.23 -37.29
N GLU A 393 -53.46 74.75 -38.04
CA GLU A 393 -53.64 75.15 -39.45
C GLU A 393 -53.98 74.00 -40.44
N LYS A 394 -53.83 72.72 -40.05
CA LYS A 394 -54.12 71.59 -40.94
C LYS A 394 -55.60 71.24 -41.15
N GLU A 395 -56.55 71.88 -40.47
CA GLU A 395 -57.98 71.75 -40.84
C GLU A 395 -58.28 72.19 -42.29
N TYR A 396 -57.39 72.99 -42.89
CA TYR A 396 -57.53 73.52 -44.26
C TYR A 396 -57.60 72.43 -45.36
N GLU A 397 -56.95 71.27 -45.18
CA GLU A 397 -56.88 70.25 -46.24
C GLU A 397 -58.21 69.49 -46.45
N PHE A 398 -59.08 69.43 -45.44
CA PHE A 398 -60.30 68.61 -45.45
C PHE A 398 -61.34 69.10 -46.45
N LYS A 399 -61.63 70.41 -46.47
CA LYS A 399 -62.75 71.00 -47.24
C LYS A 399 -62.50 71.11 -48.76
N ARG A 400 -61.29 70.84 -49.25
CA ARG A 400 -60.93 71.06 -50.67
C ARG A 400 -61.42 69.94 -51.62
N LYS A 401 -61.59 68.70 -51.14
CA LYS A 401 -61.93 67.54 -52.00
C LYS A 401 -63.41 67.46 -52.36
N GLU A 402 -64.29 67.75 -51.41
CA GLU A 402 -65.74 67.52 -51.52
C GLU A 402 -66.41 68.34 -52.65
N SER A 403 -65.86 69.51 -52.98
CA SER A 403 -66.41 70.42 -53.99
C SER A 403 -66.18 69.99 -55.46
N GLN A 404 -65.42 68.93 -55.75
CA GLN A 404 -65.02 68.59 -57.13
C GLN A 404 -65.88 67.49 -57.81
N ASP A 405 -66.65 66.71 -57.06
CA ASP A 405 -67.42 65.57 -57.62
C ASP A 405 -68.88 65.91 -57.93
N THR A 406 -69.43 66.99 -57.37
CA THR A 406 -70.80 67.44 -57.61
C THR A 406 -71.01 68.02 -59.01
N THR A 407 -70.01 68.71 -59.56
CA THR A 407 -70.09 69.38 -60.88
C THR A 407 -70.16 68.42 -62.06
N LYS A 408 -69.54 67.23 -61.97
CA LYS A 408 -69.47 66.25 -63.08
C LYS A 408 -70.85 65.74 -63.48
N ARG A 409 -71.68 65.37 -62.49
CA ARG A 409 -73.02 64.76 -62.68
C ARG A 409 -74.01 65.65 -63.41
N LEU A 410 -73.80 66.97 -63.43
CA LEU A 410 -74.77 67.95 -63.95
C LEU A 410 -74.70 68.09 -65.48
N GLN A 411 -73.50 67.97 -66.08
CA GLN A 411 -73.35 67.99 -67.54
C GLN A 411 -73.89 66.72 -68.21
N GLU A 412 -73.79 65.56 -67.54
CA GLU A 412 -74.25 64.25 -68.02
C GLU A 412 -75.76 64.14 -68.23
N ILE A 413 -76.56 65.07 -67.70
CA ILE A 413 -78.02 65.07 -67.84
C ILE A 413 -78.47 65.96 -69.01
N GLY A 414 -77.82 67.12 -69.20
CA GLY A 414 -78.22 68.11 -70.20
C GLY A 414 -78.12 67.62 -71.65
N GLN A 415 -77.11 66.80 -71.97
CA GLN A 415 -76.90 66.28 -73.33
C GLN A 415 -78.05 65.36 -73.78
N LYS A 416 -78.57 64.52 -72.87
CA LYS A 416 -79.57 63.47 -73.16
C LYS A 416 -80.92 64.03 -73.63
N LEU A 417 -81.30 65.24 -73.19
CA LEU A 417 -82.61 65.81 -73.51
C LEU A 417 -82.76 66.21 -74.99
N ALA A 418 -81.66 66.66 -75.62
CA ALA A 418 -81.66 67.09 -77.01
C ALA A 418 -81.78 65.91 -77.99
N GLU A 419 -81.33 64.72 -77.59
CA GLU A 419 -81.34 63.51 -78.41
C GLU A 419 -82.77 62.99 -78.64
N PHE A 420 -83.62 62.99 -77.60
CA PHE A 420 -85.00 62.48 -77.68
C PHE A 420 -85.86 63.18 -78.74
N LYS A 421 -85.77 64.52 -78.87
CA LYS A 421 -86.57 65.24 -79.89
C LYS A 421 -86.16 64.97 -81.34
N ARG A 422 -84.99 64.35 -81.55
CA ARG A 422 -84.54 63.93 -82.89
C ARG A 422 -85.04 62.54 -83.27
N GLN A 423 -85.61 61.79 -82.32
CA GLN A 423 -86.11 60.42 -82.49
C GLN A 423 -87.55 60.42 -83.04
N GLU A 424 -88.45 61.21 -82.46
CA GLU A 424 -89.87 61.35 -82.88
C GLU A 424 -90.04 61.66 -84.38
N ALA A 425 -89.11 62.43 -84.97
CA ALA A 425 -89.13 62.77 -86.40
C ALA A 425 -88.76 61.59 -87.31
N ASN A 426 -87.94 60.64 -86.83
CA ASN A 426 -87.61 59.42 -87.56
C ASN A 426 -88.78 58.43 -87.52
N GLU A 427 -89.37 58.23 -86.34
CA GLU A 427 -90.50 57.30 -86.10
C GLU A 427 -91.65 57.51 -87.09
N LYS A 428 -91.89 58.75 -87.52
CA LYS A 428 -92.94 59.09 -88.49
C LYS A 428 -92.64 58.66 -89.92
N ASN A 429 -91.36 58.67 -90.32
CA ASN A 429 -90.92 58.08 -91.58
C ASN A 429 -90.92 56.55 -91.48
N ASP A 430 -90.53 56.00 -90.33
CA ASP A 430 -90.54 54.56 -90.07
C ASP A 430 -91.94 53.97 -90.24
N ILE A 431 -93.02 54.67 -89.83
CA ILE A 431 -94.41 54.24 -90.10
C ILE A 431 -94.70 54.02 -91.60
N SER A 432 -94.14 54.85 -92.49
CA SER A 432 -94.32 54.68 -93.95
C SER A 432 -93.50 53.50 -94.50
N GLY A 433 -92.29 53.30 -93.97
CA GLY A 433 -91.47 52.12 -94.23
C GLY A 433 -92.15 50.84 -93.71
N LEU A 434 -92.78 50.90 -92.55
CA LEU A 434 -93.52 49.80 -91.92
C LEU A 434 -94.74 49.39 -92.74
N GLN A 435 -95.44 50.28 -93.43
CA GLN A 435 -96.53 49.89 -94.35
C GLN A 435 -96.04 49.12 -95.57
N SER A 436 -94.86 49.47 -96.11
CA SER A 436 -94.22 48.67 -97.17
C SER A 436 -93.66 47.35 -96.61
N SER A 437 -93.11 47.40 -95.39
CA SER A 437 -92.68 46.21 -94.64
C SER A 437 -93.86 45.27 -94.38
N ILE A 438 -95.07 45.76 -94.08
CA ILE A 438 -96.27 44.92 -93.87
C ILE A 438 -96.58 44.07 -95.10
N LYS A 439 -96.48 44.58 -96.33
CA LYS A 439 -96.64 43.74 -97.54
C LYS A 439 -95.50 42.73 -97.73
N GLY A 440 -94.28 43.09 -97.33
CA GLY A 440 -93.17 42.15 -97.23
C GLY A 440 -93.40 41.08 -96.16
N LEU A 441 -94.03 41.46 -95.04
CA LEU A 441 -94.40 40.58 -93.94
C LEU A 441 -95.59 39.70 -94.32
N GLU A 442 -96.53 40.12 -95.17
CA GLU A 442 -97.59 39.26 -95.70
C GLU A 442 -97.02 38.14 -96.59
N SER A 443 -96.09 38.45 -97.49
CA SER A 443 -95.40 37.40 -98.27
C SER A 443 -94.53 36.51 -97.37
N ARG A 444 -93.90 37.11 -96.34
CA ARG A 444 -93.16 36.36 -95.32
C ARG A 444 -94.07 35.56 -94.39
N ILE A 445 -95.32 35.95 -94.18
CA ILE A 445 -96.33 35.20 -93.43
C ILE A 445 -96.73 33.95 -94.23
N GLN A 446 -96.93 34.03 -95.54
CA GLN A 446 -97.17 32.84 -96.37
C GLN A 446 -95.97 31.88 -96.39
N GLU A 447 -94.74 32.42 -96.37
CA GLU A 447 -93.53 31.61 -96.21
C GLU A 447 -93.38 31.04 -94.80
N PHE A 448 -93.74 31.82 -93.77
CA PHE A 448 -93.85 31.34 -92.39
C PHE A 448 -94.99 30.35 -92.21
N GLU A 449 -96.07 30.37 -92.98
CA GLU A 449 -97.13 29.36 -92.94
C GLU A 449 -96.63 28.02 -93.49
N LYS A 450 -95.83 28.03 -94.57
CA LYS A 450 -95.09 26.84 -95.03
C LYS A 450 -94.08 26.37 -93.97
N GLN A 451 -93.33 27.28 -93.37
CA GLN A 451 -92.42 26.94 -92.27
C GLN A 451 -93.17 26.48 -91.02
N ILE A 452 -94.41 26.94 -90.76
CA ILE A 452 -95.29 26.48 -89.68
C ILE A 452 -95.87 25.11 -90.01
N GLN A 453 -96.11 24.75 -91.27
CA GLN A 453 -96.45 23.38 -91.64
C GLN A 453 -95.25 22.43 -91.45
N GLN A 454 -94.03 22.87 -91.79
CA GLN A 454 -92.81 22.11 -91.50
C GLN A 454 -92.53 22.03 -89.99
N GLN A 455 -92.64 23.14 -89.26
CA GLN A 455 -92.52 23.20 -87.81
C GLN A 455 -93.64 22.43 -87.12
N ARG A 456 -94.86 22.32 -87.66
CA ARG A 456 -95.89 21.41 -87.12
C ARG A 456 -95.49 19.95 -87.25
N LYS A 457 -94.73 19.56 -88.28
CA LYS A 457 -94.11 18.23 -88.35
C LYS A 457 -92.95 18.08 -87.36
N HIS A 458 -92.09 19.09 -87.22
CA HIS A 458 -91.03 19.08 -86.20
C HIS A 458 -91.58 19.09 -84.77
N ILE A 459 -92.66 19.81 -84.50
CA ILE A 459 -93.40 19.86 -83.23
C ILE A 459 -94.10 18.52 -83.00
N TYR A 460 -94.74 17.90 -84.00
CA TYR A 460 -95.33 16.57 -83.82
C TYR A 460 -94.27 15.49 -83.49
N ASN A 461 -93.11 15.56 -84.14
CA ASN A 461 -91.97 14.70 -83.82
C ASN A 461 -91.38 15.03 -82.42
N ALA A 462 -91.23 16.31 -82.10
CA ALA A 462 -90.75 16.77 -80.81
C ALA A 462 -91.75 16.50 -79.68
N ASP A 463 -93.06 16.49 -79.92
CA ASP A 463 -94.11 16.12 -78.97
C ASP A 463 -94.11 14.61 -78.73
N TYR A 464 -93.79 13.81 -79.75
CA TYR A 464 -93.56 12.37 -79.59
C TYR A 464 -92.30 12.09 -78.76
N GLU A 465 -91.19 12.79 -79.06
CA GLU A 465 -89.95 12.71 -78.28
C GLU A 465 -90.12 13.27 -76.86
N ILE A 466 -90.85 14.37 -76.68
CA ILE A 466 -91.20 14.96 -75.39
C ILE A 466 -92.12 14.01 -74.63
N GLN A 467 -93.14 13.39 -75.21
CA GLN A 467 -93.92 12.38 -74.49
C GLN A 467 -93.07 11.18 -74.06
N ALA A 468 -92.14 10.72 -74.90
CA ALA A 468 -91.20 9.65 -74.54
C ALA A 468 -90.23 10.11 -73.42
N LEU A 469 -89.74 11.35 -73.48
CA LEU A 469 -88.86 11.96 -72.48
C LEU A 469 -89.59 12.35 -71.20
N THR A 470 -90.88 12.68 -71.23
CA THR A 470 -91.74 13.01 -70.08
C THR A 470 -92.14 11.74 -69.34
N ARG A 471 -92.44 10.64 -70.04
CA ARG A 471 -92.59 9.31 -69.40
C ARG A 471 -91.28 8.88 -68.75
N LYS A 472 -90.14 9.05 -69.44
CA LYS A 472 -88.82 8.81 -68.84
C LYS A 472 -88.53 9.77 -67.68
N LEU A 473 -88.91 11.05 -67.74
CA LEU A 473 -88.70 12.04 -66.68
C LEU A 473 -89.61 11.80 -65.47
N SER A 474 -90.83 11.31 -65.62
CA SER A 474 -91.67 10.89 -64.48
C SER A 474 -91.01 9.72 -63.72
N ILE A 475 -90.49 8.74 -64.46
CA ILE A 475 -89.76 7.60 -63.90
C ILE A 475 -88.41 8.05 -63.27
N VAL A 476 -87.68 8.97 -63.91
CA VAL A 476 -86.35 9.45 -63.46
C VAL A 476 -86.42 10.54 -62.38
N ARG A 477 -87.52 11.30 -62.28
CA ARG A 477 -87.78 12.21 -61.14
C ARG A 477 -88.16 11.46 -59.87
N GLY A 478 -88.64 10.23 -59.98
CA GLY A 478 -89.21 9.51 -58.84
C GLY A 478 -90.49 10.18 -58.35
N ASP A 479 -91.43 10.46 -59.26
CA ASP A 479 -92.81 10.81 -58.90
C ASP A 479 -93.53 9.54 -58.39
N HIS A 480 -93.13 9.10 -57.19
CA HIS A 480 -93.60 7.89 -56.50
C HIS A 480 -95.11 7.95 -56.22
N SER A 481 -95.75 6.78 -56.07
CA SER A 481 -97.12 6.72 -55.57
C SER A 481 -97.22 7.33 -54.17
N LEU A 482 -98.36 7.94 -53.86
CA LEU A 482 -98.58 8.64 -52.59
C LEU A 482 -98.42 7.69 -51.39
N GLU A 483 -98.74 6.40 -51.56
CA GLU A 483 -98.50 5.33 -50.59
C GLU A 483 -97.00 5.04 -50.37
N GLU A 484 -96.22 4.93 -51.45
CA GLU A 484 -94.77 4.71 -51.38
C GLU A 484 -94.09 5.88 -50.63
N LEU A 485 -94.53 7.11 -50.88
CA LEU A 485 -94.02 8.30 -50.20
C LEU A 485 -94.37 8.32 -48.69
N ILE A 486 -95.49 7.70 -48.28
CA ILE A 486 -95.84 7.49 -46.87
C ILE A 486 -94.96 6.39 -46.26
N VAL A 487 -94.74 5.27 -46.95
CA VAL A 487 -93.86 4.18 -46.50
C VAL A 487 -92.42 4.67 -46.36
N LEU A 488 -91.90 5.41 -47.34
CA LEU A 488 -90.57 6.01 -47.30
C LEU A 488 -90.44 7.00 -46.13
N LYS A 489 -91.43 7.87 -45.88
CA LYS A 489 -91.42 8.76 -44.70
C LYS A 489 -91.44 7.99 -43.38
N ARG A 490 -92.21 6.90 -43.29
CA ARG A 490 -92.24 6.02 -42.09
C ARG A 490 -90.90 5.33 -41.87
N ASN A 491 -90.26 4.87 -42.95
CA ASN A 491 -88.94 4.23 -42.90
C ASN A 491 -87.82 5.24 -42.56
N ILE A 492 -87.90 6.47 -43.07
CA ILE A 492 -86.99 7.56 -42.67
C ILE A 492 -87.17 7.83 -41.18
N ALA A 493 -88.40 7.94 -40.67
CA ALA A 493 -88.66 8.15 -39.25
C ALA A 493 -88.08 7.03 -38.37
N SER A 494 -88.32 5.76 -38.70
CA SER A 494 -87.77 4.62 -37.94
C SER A 494 -86.24 4.54 -38.03
N LEU A 495 -85.64 4.81 -39.19
CA LEU A 495 -84.18 4.87 -39.36
C LEU A 495 -83.57 6.04 -38.58
N THR A 496 -84.21 7.22 -38.52
CA THR A 496 -83.75 8.32 -37.66
C THR A 496 -83.86 7.99 -36.18
N GLN A 497 -84.92 7.29 -35.76
CA GLN A 497 -85.06 6.83 -34.37
C GLN A 497 -83.99 5.78 -34.01
N GLN A 498 -83.70 4.84 -34.93
CA GLN A 498 -82.62 3.86 -34.77
C GLN A 498 -81.24 4.53 -34.71
N LEU A 499 -80.98 5.50 -35.60
CA LEU A 499 -79.75 6.30 -35.57
C LEU A 499 -79.62 7.08 -34.26
N GLU A 500 -80.70 7.64 -33.73
CA GLU A 500 -80.70 8.28 -32.42
C GLU A 500 -80.42 7.30 -31.28
N THR A 501 -81.00 6.08 -31.30
CA THR A 501 -80.67 5.07 -30.29
C THR A 501 -79.22 4.63 -30.38
N GLU A 502 -78.66 4.43 -31.59
CA GLU A 502 -77.25 4.07 -31.74
C GLU A 502 -76.29 5.22 -31.41
N LEU A 503 -76.68 6.47 -31.63
CA LEU A 503 -75.91 7.62 -31.14
C LEU A 503 -75.95 7.75 -29.61
N ARG A 504 -76.99 7.21 -28.95
CA ARG A 504 -77.07 7.15 -27.47
C ARG A 504 -76.27 5.97 -26.92
N THR A 505 -76.34 4.77 -27.52
CA THR A 505 -75.51 3.62 -27.13
C THR A 505 -74.03 3.92 -27.35
N ALA A 506 -73.64 4.48 -28.49
CA ALA A 506 -72.25 4.87 -28.78
C ALA A 506 -71.72 5.93 -27.80
N LYS A 507 -72.55 6.90 -27.37
CA LYS A 507 -72.17 7.85 -26.31
C LYS A 507 -71.96 7.16 -24.96
N LEU A 508 -72.86 6.25 -24.58
CA LEU A 508 -72.72 5.47 -23.34
C LEU A 508 -71.47 4.59 -23.35
N VAL A 509 -71.22 3.86 -24.44
CA VAL A 509 -70.00 3.04 -24.63
C VAL A 509 -68.75 3.92 -24.60
N LYS A 510 -68.77 5.12 -25.19
CA LYS A 510 -67.65 6.08 -25.12
C LYS A 510 -67.40 6.58 -23.70
N GLN A 511 -68.44 6.79 -22.90
CA GLN A 511 -68.32 7.15 -21.49
C GLN A 511 -67.79 5.99 -20.64
N GLN A 512 -68.32 4.77 -20.84
CA GLN A 512 -67.88 3.56 -20.15
C GLN A 512 -66.41 3.21 -20.47
N THR A 513 -66.01 3.24 -21.75
CA THR A 513 -64.61 3.02 -22.15
C THR A 513 -63.67 4.12 -21.65
N GLY A 514 -64.13 5.36 -21.53
CA GLY A 514 -63.41 6.43 -20.85
C GLY A 514 -63.20 6.14 -19.35
N SER A 515 -64.26 5.71 -18.65
CA SER A 515 -64.19 5.32 -17.24
C SER A 515 -63.21 4.14 -17.04
N VAL A 516 -63.36 3.06 -17.82
CA VAL A 516 -62.48 1.89 -17.77
C VAL A 516 -61.04 2.26 -18.09
N ARG A 517 -60.78 3.14 -19.07
CA ARG A 517 -59.41 3.65 -19.33
C ARG A 517 -58.85 4.38 -18.10
N SER A 518 -59.62 5.28 -17.48
CA SER A 518 -59.15 6.01 -16.30
C SER A 518 -58.89 5.09 -15.10
N GLU A 519 -59.64 4.00 -14.98
CA GLU A 519 -59.45 2.97 -13.95
C GLU A 519 -58.23 2.08 -14.23
N VAL A 520 -57.99 1.70 -15.50
CA VAL A 520 -56.76 1.02 -15.93
C VAL A 520 -55.54 1.92 -15.71
N GLU A 521 -55.62 3.22 -15.99
CA GLU A 521 -54.55 4.18 -15.68
C GLU A 521 -54.30 4.30 -14.17
N ARG A 522 -55.35 4.32 -13.34
CA ARG A 522 -55.25 4.30 -11.88
C ARG A 522 -54.57 3.02 -11.38
N LEU A 523 -55.03 1.86 -11.87
CA LEU A 523 -54.49 0.55 -11.50
C LEU A 523 -53.01 0.43 -11.90
N ASN A 524 -52.64 0.87 -13.11
CA ASN A 524 -51.26 0.90 -13.57
C ASN A 524 -50.36 1.76 -12.68
N ARG A 525 -50.83 2.94 -12.21
CA ARG A 525 -50.09 3.76 -11.23
C ARG A 525 -49.92 3.03 -9.89
N THR A 526 -50.99 2.45 -9.34
CA THR A 526 -50.86 1.66 -8.10
C THR A 526 -49.95 0.44 -8.26
N LEU A 527 -49.89 -0.15 -9.46
CA LEU A 527 -49.01 -1.27 -9.79
C LEU A 527 -47.54 -0.83 -9.93
N THR A 528 -47.25 0.36 -10.47
CA THR A 528 -45.90 0.94 -10.43
C THR A 528 -45.48 1.30 -9.01
N ASP A 529 -46.38 1.84 -8.19
CA ASP A 529 -46.09 2.18 -6.78
C ASP A 529 -45.82 0.92 -5.95
N LEU A 530 -46.58 -0.17 -6.19
CA LEU A 530 -46.38 -1.47 -5.54
C LEU A 530 -45.10 -2.15 -6.01
N LYS A 531 -44.73 -2.04 -7.30
CA LYS A 531 -43.42 -2.50 -7.78
C LYS A 531 -42.28 -1.74 -7.09
N GLN A 532 -42.31 -0.40 -7.09
CA GLN A 532 -41.28 0.39 -6.39
C GLN A 532 -41.20 0.09 -4.89
N LYS A 533 -42.31 -0.28 -4.23
CA LYS A 533 -42.30 -0.75 -2.83
C LYS A 533 -41.70 -2.14 -2.69
N ARG A 534 -42.01 -3.08 -3.58
CA ARG A 534 -41.36 -4.40 -3.64
C ARG A 534 -39.86 -4.24 -3.85
N ASP A 535 -39.45 -3.50 -4.87
CA ASP A 535 -38.04 -3.34 -5.25
C ASP A 535 -37.20 -2.70 -4.12
N LYS A 536 -37.82 -1.81 -3.33
CA LYS A 536 -37.22 -1.28 -2.09
C LYS A 536 -37.14 -2.34 -0.98
N LEU A 537 -38.21 -3.07 -0.72
CA LEU A 537 -38.20 -4.15 0.29
C LEU A 537 -37.23 -5.28 -0.07
N ASP A 538 -37.06 -5.59 -1.36
CA ASP A 538 -36.07 -6.53 -1.86
C ASP A 538 -34.65 -5.98 -1.64
N SER A 539 -34.40 -4.70 -1.91
CA SER A 539 -33.12 -4.03 -1.60
C SER A 539 -32.82 -4.00 -0.09
N ASP A 540 -33.81 -3.64 0.73
CA ASP A 540 -33.71 -3.63 2.19
C ASP A 540 -33.42 -5.04 2.72
N LEU A 541 -34.06 -6.08 2.15
CA LEU A 541 -33.83 -7.48 2.48
C LEU A 541 -32.40 -7.91 2.11
N HIS A 542 -31.87 -7.50 0.96
CA HIS A 542 -30.49 -7.79 0.56
C HIS A 542 -29.46 -7.09 1.46
N GLU A 543 -29.65 -5.81 1.85
CA GLU A 543 -28.74 -5.15 2.79
C GLU A 543 -28.81 -5.80 4.19
N ASN A 544 -30.01 -6.19 4.65
CA ASN A 544 -30.17 -6.94 5.90
C ASN A 544 -29.50 -8.33 5.84
N LEU A 545 -29.67 -9.09 4.76
CA LEU A 545 -28.99 -10.38 4.55
C LEU A 545 -27.46 -10.23 4.49
N LEU A 546 -26.95 -9.20 3.82
CA LEU A 546 -25.52 -8.90 3.76
C LEU A 546 -24.97 -8.50 5.14
N SER A 547 -25.70 -7.71 5.93
CA SER A 547 -25.32 -7.38 7.31
C SER A 547 -25.31 -8.61 8.23
N SER A 548 -26.28 -9.52 8.07
CA SER A 548 -26.36 -10.79 8.80
C SER A 548 -25.19 -11.72 8.45
N ASN A 549 -24.89 -11.88 7.16
CA ASN A 549 -23.78 -12.72 6.68
C ASN A 549 -22.42 -12.16 7.11
N THR A 550 -22.20 -10.85 7.01
CA THR A 550 -20.95 -10.22 7.47
C THR A 550 -20.80 -10.27 8.98
N ALA A 551 -21.89 -10.16 9.76
CA ALA A 551 -21.88 -10.40 11.21
C ALA A 551 -21.57 -11.87 11.54
N ALA A 552 -22.13 -12.84 10.80
CA ALA A 552 -21.84 -14.25 10.98
C ALA A 552 -20.37 -14.59 10.68
N ASP A 553 -19.77 -14.01 9.64
CA ASP A 553 -18.34 -14.19 9.33
C ASP A 553 -17.42 -13.46 10.31
N ALA A 554 -17.84 -12.30 10.84
CA ALA A 554 -17.14 -11.65 11.95
C ALA A 554 -17.16 -12.53 13.22
N LEU A 555 -18.30 -13.18 13.52
CA LEU A 555 -18.42 -14.14 14.63
C LEU A 555 -17.55 -15.38 14.41
N LYS A 556 -17.48 -15.95 13.19
CA LYS A 556 -16.54 -17.04 12.86
C LYS A 556 -15.09 -16.62 13.10
N LYS A 557 -14.68 -15.45 12.59
CA LYS A 557 -13.33 -14.90 12.79
C LYS A 557 -13.00 -14.70 14.27
N LEU A 558 -13.92 -14.12 15.04
CA LEU A 558 -13.75 -13.91 16.48
C LEU A 558 -13.67 -15.23 17.27
N ASN A 559 -14.45 -16.25 16.88
CA ASN A 559 -14.42 -17.55 17.53
C ASN A 559 -13.13 -18.33 17.21
N ASN A 560 -12.59 -18.19 15.99
CA ASN A 560 -11.26 -18.71 15.64
C ASN A 560 -10.16 -18.01 16.44
N GLN A 561 -10.16 -16.67 16.49
CA GLN A 561 -9.22 -15.90 17.32
C GLN A 561 -9.30 -16.29 18.81
N LYS A 562 -10.50 -16.55 19.32
CA LYS A 562 -10.70 -17.07 20.68
C LYS A 562 -10.08 -18.45 20.86
N ALA A 563 -10.20 -19.35 19.89
CA ALA A 563 -9.55 -20.67 19.91
C ALA A 563 -8.01 -20.54 19.87
N ASP A 564 -7.47 -19.69 19.01
CA ASP A 564 -6.03 -19.41 18.92
C ASP A 564 -5.48 -18.85 20.25
N MET A 565 -6.21 -17.91 20.88
CA MET A 565 -5.83 -17.35 22.17
C MET A 565 -5.91 -18.37 23.33
N LEU A 566 -6.84 -19.33 23.27
CA LEU A 566 -6.91 -20.45 24.21
C LEU A 566 -5.73 -21.42 24.01
N LEU A 567 -5.39 -21.77 22.77
CA LEU A 567 -4.22 -22.60 22.45
C LEU A 567 -2.91 -21.91 22.88
N GLN A 568 -2.79 -20.59 22.68
CA GLN A 568 -1.66 -19.81 23.19
C GLN A 568 -1.61 -19.85 24.72
N LEU A 569 -2.73 -19.62 25.41
CA LEU A 569 -2.82 -19.70 26.87
C LEU A 569 -2.40 -21.07 27.41
N ASP A 570 -2.84 -22.16 26.77
CA ASP A 570 -2.47 -23.52 27.17
C ASP A 570 -0.99 -23.83 26.88
N SER A 571 -0.44 -23.36 25.76
CA SER A 571 1.01 -23.42 25.50
C SER A 571 1.83 -22.67 26.56
N MET A 572 1.28 -21.57 27.11
CA MET A 572 1.92 -20.79 28.17
C MET A 572 1.77 -21.44 29.55
N LYS A 573 0.68 -22.19 29.82
CA LYS A 573 0.58 -23.07 31.00
C LYS A 573 1.63 -24.17 30.95
N ILE A 574 1.80 -24.84 29.81
CA ILE A 574 2.82 -25.88 29.62
C ILE A 574 4.23 -25.31 29.87
N LYS A 575 4.58 -24.18 29.24
CA LYS A 575 5.86 -23.48 29.46
C LYS A 575 6.08 -23.06 30.92
N ARG A 576 5.03 -22.57 31.59
CA ARG A 576 5.06 -22.25 33.03
C ARG A 576 5.39 -23.50 33.85
N ASP A 577 4.75 -24.62 33.56
CA ASP A 577 4.90 -25.85 34.35
C ASP A 577 6.26 -26.52 34.10
N GLU A 578 6.77 -26.50 32.86
CA GLU A 578 8.17 -26.83 32.56
C GLU A 578 9.17 -25.98 33.35
N LEU A 579 8.98 -24.65 33.37
CA LEU A 579 9.87 -23.73 34.09
C LEU A 579 9.79 -23.94 35.61
N LEU A 580 8.60 -24.25 36.12
CA LEU A 580 8.34 -24.56 37.52
C LEU A 580 8.97 -25.91 37.92
N GLU A 581 8.99 -26.90 37.04
CA GLU A 581 9.73 -28.15 37.23
C GLU A 581 11.25 -27.93 37.17
N LYS A 582 11.75 -27.21 36.16
CA LYS A 582 13.17 -26.81 36.05
C LYS A 582 13.62 -26.04 37.30
N TYR A 583 12.77 -25.17 37.84
CA TYR A 583 12.99 -24.48 39.12
C TYR A 583 13.03 -25.45 40.31
N LYS A 584 12.01 -26.30 40.49
CA LYS A 584 11.98 -27.34 41.53
C LYS A 584 13.25 -28.20 41.51
N ASN A 585 13.63 -28.71 40.33
CA ASN A 585 14.81 -29.55 40.17
C ASN A 585 16.09 -28.80 40.54
N ARG A 586 16.24 -27.53 40.13
CA ARG A 586 17.37 -26.68 40.54
C ARG A 586 17.37 -26.37 42.04
N THR A 587 16.21 -26.21 42.66
CA THR A 587 16.07 -26.03 44.13
C THR A 587 16.47 -27.30 44.88
N THR A 588 16.05 -28.48 44.43
CA THR A 588 16.45 -29.78 45.01
C THR A 588 17.96 -30.01 44.89
N ILE A 589 18.55 -29.70 43.72
CA ILE A 589 20.01 -29.76 43.52
C ILE A 589 20.73 -28.77 44.46
N LEU A 590 20.25 -27.53 44.56
CA LEU A 590 20.83 -26.52 45.45
C LEU A 590 20.76 -26.97 46.92
N PHE A 591 19.64 -27.53 47.37
CA PHE A 591 19.47 -28.08 48.72
C PHE A 591 20.40 -29.28 48.98
N GLY A 592 20.56 -30.18 48.00
CA GLY A 592 21.53 -31.27 48.06
C GLY A 592 22.97 -30.76 48.19
N LEU A 593 23.33 -29.73 47.42
CA LEU A 593 24.66 -29.11 47.47
C LEU A 593 24.91 -28.32 48.76
N THR A 594 23.92 -27.61 49.32
CA THR A 594 24.09 -26.91 50.61
C THR A 594 24.20 -27.89 51.77
N ASN A 595 23.39 -28.95 51.78
CA ASN A 595 23.52 -30.06 52.74
C ASN A 595 24.91 -30.73 52.61
N ARG A 596 25.37 -31.03 51.38
CA ARG A 596 26.70 -31.63 51.18
C ARG A 596 27.84 -30.70 51.59
N LYS A 597 27.73 -29.39 51.31
CA LYS A 597 28.67 -28.37 51.79
C LYS A 597 28.73 -28.35 53.32
N GLU A 598 27.58 -28.44 53.98
CA GLU A 598 27.50 -28.41 55.45
C GLU A 598 28.04 -29.71 56.08
N GLN A 599 27.77 -30.88 55.49
CA GLN A 599 28.42 -32.14 55.87
C GLN A 599 29.95 -32.05 55.78
N ILE A 600 30.48 -31.46 54.70
CA ILE A 600 31.92 -31.25 54.51
C ILE A 600 32.45 -30.24 55.53
N ARG A 601 31.71 -29.16 55.84
CA ARG A 601 32.08 -28.19 56.89
C ARG A 601 32.20 -28.87 58.26
N ILE A 602 31.20 -29.66 58.64
CA ILE A 602 31.20 -30.43 59.90
C ILE A 602 32.33 -31.47 59.90
N GLY A 603 32.55 -32.18 58.79
CA GLY A 603 33.64 -33.14 58.64
C GLY A 603 35.03 -32.50 58.79
N ASN A 604 35.25 -31.34 58.16
CA ASN A 604 36.49 -30.58 58.28
C ASN A 604 36.69 -30.04 59.71
N VAL A 605 35.63 -29.61 60.41
CA VAL A 605 35.73 -29.19 61.82
C VAL A 605 36.06 -30.38 62.74
N LYS A 606 35.50 -31.57 62.49
CA LYS A 606 35.88 -32.81 63.21
C LYS A 606 37.35 -33.16 62.96
N ARG A 607 37.75 -33.27 61.69
CA ARG A 607 39.13 -33.59 61.30
C ARG A 607 40.16 -32.55 61.75
N SER A 608 39.77 -31.28 61.83
CA SER A 608 40.62 -30.22 62.40
C SER A 608 40.80 -30.38 63.91
N LYS A 609 39.77 -30.82 64.65
CA LYS A 609 39.91 -31.16 66.08
C LYS A 609 40.76 -32.41 66.29
N GLU A 610 40.55 -33.44 65.48
CA GLU A 610 41.38 -34.66 65.48
C GLU A 610 42.86 -34.31 65.23
N LEU A 611 43.16 -33.52 64.18
CA LEU A 611 44.51 -33.04 63.88
C LEU A 611 45.09 -32.16 65.00
N GLU A 612 44.30 -31.31 65.64
CA GLU A 612 44.78 -30.51 66.77
C GLU A 612 45.07 -31.37 68.02
N THR A 613 44.30 -32.45 68.25
CA THR A 613 44.66 -33.44 69.29
C THR A 613 45.92 -34.24 68.95
N VAL A 614 46.13 -34.63 67.69
CA VAL A 614 47.39 -35.29 67.27
C VAL A 614 48.57 -34.31 67.39
N LYS A 615 48.38 -33.05 67.02
CA LYS A 615 49.38 -31.97 67.17
C LYS A 615 49.69 -31.66 68.64
N SER A 616 48.71 -31.74 69.55
CA SER A 616 48.97 -31.56 70.98
C SER A 616 49.73 -32.75 71.60
N LEU A 617 49.49 -33.99 71.13
CA LEU A 617 50.29 -35.16 71.48
C LEU A 617 51.73 -35.06 70.94
N LEU A 618 51.91 -34.74 69.64
CA LEU A 618 53.23 -34.51 69.05
C LEU A 618 54.01 -33.39 69.76
N ALA A 619 53.34 -32.34 70.22
CA ALA A 619 53.97 -31.28 71.02
C ALA A 619 54.39 -31.77 72.42
N GLN A 620 53.68 -32.73 73.01
CA GLN A 620 54.10 -33.39 74.25
C GLN A 620 55.29 -34.33 74.00
N GLU A 621 55.28 -35.12 72.93
CA GLU A 621 56.41 -35.98 72.53
C GLU A 621 57.68 -35.16 72.26
N ILE A 622 57.59 -34.07 71.50
CA ILE A 622 58.71 -33.15 71.28
C ILE A 622 59.21 -32.56 72.60
N ARG A 623 58.32 -32.23 73.55
CA ARG A 623 58.70 -31.74 74.87
C ARG A 623 59.45 -32.79 75.70
N LEU A 624 58.99 -34.03 75.69
CA LEU A 624 59.65 -35.17 76.36
C LEU A 624 61.03 -35.44 75.74
N LEU A 625 61.10 -35.58 74.41
CA LEU A 625 62.37 -35.74 73.70
C LEU A 625 63.34 -34.57 73.92
N THR A 626 62.84 -33.34 74.09
CA THR A 626 63.65 -32.18 74.46
C THR A 626 64.17 -32.26 75.90
N GLN A 627 63.37 -32.79 76.84
CA GLN A 627 63.80 -33.06 78.20
C GLN A 627 64.88 -34.17 78.24
N ASP A 628 64.68 -35.28 77.53
CA ASP A 628 65.66 -36.37 77.40
C ASP A 628 66.97 -35.88 76.78
N LEU A 629 66.88 -35.13 75.68
CA LEU A 629 68.03 -34.49 75.03
C LEU A 629 68.75 -33.50 75.96
N SER A 630 68.01 -32.79 76.83
CA SER A 630 68.61 -31.93 77.86
C SER A 630 69.33 -32.72 78.95
N ALA A 631 68.79 -33.88 79.35
CA ALA A 631 69.42 -34.79 80.32
C ALA A 631 70.68 -35.43 79.75
N VAL A 632 70.66 -35.91 78.50
CA VAL A 632 71.84 -36.41 77.78
C VAL A 632 72.88 -35.31 77.60
N ARG A 633 72.48 -34.07 77.27
CA ARG A 633 73.42 -32.91 77.24
C ARG A 633 74.03 -32.61 78.61
N LEU A 634 73.26 -32.75 79.70
CA LEU A 634 73.77 -32.58 81.06
C LEU A 634 74.77 -33.69 81.43
N GLU A 635 74.50 -34.94 81.03
CA GLU A 635 75.44 -36.04 81.24
C GLU A 635 76.71 -35.89 80.39
N LEU A 636 76.59 -35.46 79.13
CA LEU A 636 77.72 -35.14 78.27
C LEU A 636 78.56 -34.00 78.88
N LYS A 637 77.93 -32.96 79.44
CA LYS A 637 78.65 -31.92 80.22
C LYS A 637 79.39 -32.51 81.43
N LYS A 638 78.77 -33.41 82.22
CA LYS A 638 79.43 -34.11 83.33
C LYS A 638 80.64 -34.91 82.84
N ARG A 639 80.50 -35.68 81.76
CA ARG A 639 81.59 -36.47 81.14
C ARG A 639 82.70 -35.57 80.58
N ARG A 640 82.39 -34.44 79.93
CA ARG A 640 83.39 -33.46 79.47
C ARG A 640 84.16 -32.84 80.63
N ILE A 641 83.48 -32.42 81.71
CA ILE A 641 84.15 -31.89 82.92
C ILE A 641 85.08 -32.94 83.55
N TYR A 642 84.70 -34.23 83.51
CA TYR A 642 85.56 -35.32 83.97
C TYR A 642 86.80 -35.51 83.08
N ILE A 643 86.65 -35.42 81.76
CA ILE A 643 87.77 -35.43 80.80
C ILE A 643 88.70 -34.23 81.00
N GLU A 644 88.15 -33.02 81.21
CA GLU A 644 88.97 -31.82 81.46
C GLU A 644 89.79 -31.95 82.76
N LYS A 645 89.20 -32.52 83.82
CA LYS A 645 89.91 -32.86 85.07
C LYS A 645 91.02 -33.89 84.87
N LEU A 646 90.82 -34.88 83.99
CA LEU A 646 91.85 -35.84 83.61
C LEU A 646 92.96 -35.16 82.81
N LYS A 647 92.62 -34.29 81.86
CA LYS A 647 93.58 -33.54 81.05
C LYS A 647 94.47 -32.64 81.91
N ILE A 648 93.87 -31.82 82.79
CA ILE A 648 94.62 -30.98 83.74
C ILE A 648 95.56 -31.82 84.61
N ARG A 649 95.16 -33.04 85.00
CA ARG A 649 96.02 -33.97 85.76
C ARG A 649 97.18 -34.51 84.91
N CYS A 650 96.99 -34.73 83.61
CA CYS A 650 98.07 -35.07 82.68
C CYS A 650 99.02 -33.88 82.45
N ASP A 651 98.49 -32.68 82.24
CA ASP A 651 99.28 -31.46 82.03
C ASP A 651 100.20 -31.19 83.25
N ILE A 652 99.65 -31.24 84.48
CA ILE A 652 100.42 -31.14 85.74
C ILE A 652 101.50 -32.23 85.88
N LEU A 653 101.27 -33.44 85.34
CA LEU A 653 102.29 -34.49 85.33
C LEU A 653 103.40 -34.17 84.32
N THR A 654 103.06 -33.60 83.16
CA THR A 654 104.03 -33.17 82.14
C THR A 654 104.92 -32.03 82.64
N ASP A 655 104.36 -31.01 83.28
CA ASP A 655 105.12 -29.89 83.86
C ASP A 655 106.13 -30.37 84.93
N ARG A 656 105.73 -31.38 85.73
CA ARG A 656 106.63 -31.97 86.73
C ARG A 656 107.76 -32.80 86.10
N VAL A 657 107.56 -33.40 84.92
CA VAL A 657 108.65 -34.03 84.17
C VAL A 657 109.59 -32.97 83.55
N GLY A 658 109.06 -31.85 83.04
CA GLY A 658 109.85 -30.73 82.51
C GLY A 658 110.78 -30.08 83.55
N SER A 659 110.26 -29.81 84.76
CA SER A 659 111.06 -29.22 85.84
C SER A 659 112.20 -30.14 86.33
N LEU A 660 111.96 -31.44 86.47
CA LEU A 660 113.00 -32.42 86.85
C LEU A 660 114.13 -32.54 85.83
N THR A 661 113.86 -32.25 84.56
CA THR A 661 114.80 -32.45 83.44
C THR A 661 115.59 -31.19 83.11
N CYS A 662 115.04 -30.00 83.38
CA CYS A 662 115.83 -28.75 83.48
C CYS A 662 116.94 -28.89 84.53
N ALA A 663 116.61 -29.38 85.73
CA ALA A 663 117.56 -29.59 86.81
C ALA A 663 118.70 -30.58 86.49
N ALA A 664 118.47 -31.54 85.58
CA ALA A 664 119.47 -32.55 85.19
C ALA A 664 120.38 -32.12 84.02
N SER A 665 119.97 -31.12 83.22
CA SER A 665 120.65 -30.73 81.98
C SER A 665 121.52 -29.47 82.11
N GLY A 666 121.30 -28.64 83.13
CA GLY A 666 122.09 -27.41 83.36
C GLY A 666 121.81 -26.29 82.35
N LYS A 667 120.75 -26.40 81.55
CA LYS A 667 120.29 -25.36 80.61
C LYS A 667 119.31 -24.38 81.27
N PRO A 668 119.21 -23.13 80.77
CA PRO A 668 118.09 -22.23 81.04
C PRO A 668 116.75 -22.85 80.60
N MET A 669 115.66 -22.46 81.27
CA MET A 669 114.37 -23.13 81.17
C MET A 669 113.64 -22.95 79.82
N ASP A 670 113.99 -21.90 79.06
CA ASP A 670 113.31 -21.54 77.80
C ASP A 670 113.79 -22.34 76.57
N GLU A 671 114.81 -23.19 76.70
CA GLU A 671 115.35 -24.04 75.60
C GLU A 671 115.09 -25.56 75.78
N ALA A 672 114.15 -25.97 76.64
CA ALA A 672 113.88 -27.37 76.94
C ALA A 672 112.40 -27.75 76.72
N ASP A 673 112.09 -28.49 75.64
CA ASP A 673 110.74 -29.02 75.41
C ASP A 673 110.45 -30.20 76.37
N PRO A 674 109.45 -30.12 77.27
CA PRO A 674 109.14 -31.18 78.23
C PRO A 674 108.76 -32.52 77.59
N ARG A 675 108.44 -32.56 76.28
CA ARG A 675 108.15 -33.81 75.54
C ARG A 675 109.41 -34.59 75.17
N THR A 676 110.49 -33.93 74.74
CA THR A 676 111.77 -34.61 74.55
C THR A 676 112.56 -34.71 75.84
N ALA A 677 112.29 -33.88 76.85
CA ALA A 677 113.13 -33.79 78.04
C ALA A 677 113.29 -35.12 78.82
N GLN A 678 112.30 -36.03 78.82
CA GLN A 678 112.49 -37.38 79.37
C GLN A 678 113.44 -38.23 78.52
N SER A 679 113.29 -38.22 77.19
CA SER A 679 114.23 -38.89 76.29
C SER A 679 115.62 -38.25 76.32
N ASP A 680 115.73 -36.92 76.44
CA ASP A 680 117.00 -36.21 76.49
C ASP A 680 117.71 -36.43 77.82
N ALA A 681 116.99 -36.57 78.94
CA ALA A 681 117.56 -37.02 80.19
C ALA A 681 118.09 -38.46 80.08
N ILE A 682 117.33 -39.38 79.47
CA ILE A 682 117.78 -40.78 79.23
C ILE A 682 118.97 -40.81 78.25
N ILE A 683 118.97 -39.99 77.20
CA ILE A 683 120.05 -39.89 76.20
C ILE A 683 121.29 -39.24 76.81
N ASN A 684 121.16 -38.23 77.67
CA ASN A 684 122.32 -37.60 78.33
C ASN A 684 122.88 -38.45 79.48
N PHE A 685 122.04 -39.20 80.18
CA PHE A 685 122.48 -40.25 81.11
C PHE A 685 123.17 -41.38 80.34
N GLY A 686 122.59 -41.80 79.22
CA GLY A 686 123.16 -42.76 78.28
C GLY A 686 124.50 -42.31 77.69
N LYS A 687 124.64 -41.04 77.29
CA LYS A 687 125.90 -40.44 76.82
C LYS A 687 126.95 -40.39 77.93
N LYS A 688 126.63 -39.85 79.11
CA LYS A 688 127.58 -39.85 80.24
C LYS A 688 128.00 -41.27 80.64
N ASN A 689 127.07 -42.22 80.61
CA ASN A 689 127.38 -43.61 80.91
C ASN A 689 128.13 -44.29 79.76
N ALA A 690 127.91 -43.91 78.51
CA ALA A 690 128.67 -44.38 77.34
C ALA A 690 130.06 -43.74 77.25
N ASP A 691 130.27 -42.50 77.72
CA ASP A 691 131.59 -41.89 77.89
C ASP A 691 132.36 -42.61 79.01
N LEU A 692 131.69 -42.99 80.09
CA LEU A 692 132.23 -43.86 81.14
C LEU A 692 132.52 -45.27 80.61
N GLN A 693 131.61 -45.84 79.81
CA GLN A 693 131.77 -47.15 79.19
C GLN A 693 132.91 -47.14 78.17
N ALA A 694 133.06 -46.08 77.36
CA ALA A 694 134.13 -45.91 76.39
C ALA A 694 135.48 -45.71 77.08
N ARG A 695 135.55 -44.97 78.19
CA ARG A 695 136.75 -44.91 79.05
C ARG A 695 137.07 -46.28 79.66
N TYR A 696 136.05 -47.00 80.14
CA TYR A 696 136.21 -48.36 80.66
C TYR A 696 136.66 -49.34 79.57
N GLU A 697 136.16 -49.21 78.35
CA GLU A 697 136.56 -49.97 77.16
C GLU A 697 137.94 -49.56 76.66
N GLU A 698 138.38 -48.30 76.81
CA GLU A 698 139.74 -47.86 76.51
C GLU A 698 140.75 -48.47 77.50
N TYR A 699 140.41 -48.50 78.80
CA TYR A 699 141.21 -49.20 79.81
C TYR A 699 141.13 -50.73 79.64
N SER A 700 139.98 -51.29 79.28
CA SER A 700 139.79 -52.73 79.02
C SER A 700 140.44 -53.17 77.71
N ALA A 701 140.56 -52.30 76.71
CA ALA A 701 141.32 -52.56 75.48
C ALA A 701 142.82 -52.60 75.80
N LYS A 702 143.33 -51.65 76.60
CA LYS A 702 144.72 -51.67 77.09
C LYS A 702 145.02 -52.94 77.93
N LEU A 703 144.04 -53.42 78.70
CA LEU A 703 144.14 -54.70 79.42
C LEU A 703 144.12 -55.90 78.46
N LYS A 704 143.14 -55.96 77.54
CA LYS A 704 143.01 -57.04 76.54
C LYS A 704 144.18 -57.11 75.59
N GLN A 705 144.86 -56.00 75.30
CA GLN A 705 146.06 -56.01 74.47
C GLN A 705 147.19 -56.79 75.17
N ALA A 706 147.35 -56.63 76.49
CA ALA A 706 148.26 -57.43 77.30
C ALA A 706 147.78 -58.89 77.53
N GLU A 707 146.48 -59.18 77.46
CA GLU A 707 145.96 -60.56 77.55
C GLU A 707 145.97 -61.31 76.19
N VAL A 708 145.89 -60.62 75.05
CA VAL A 708 146.05 -61.23 73.73
C VAL A 708 147.49 -61.70 73.50
N GLU A 709 148.48 -61.02 74.09
CA GLU A 709 149.86 -61.49 74.19
C GLU A 709 149.98 -62.82 74.97
N VAL A 710 149.08 -63.07 75.95
CA VAL A 710 148.98 -64.36 76.66
C VAL A 710 148.21 -65.40 75.84
N ALA A 711 147.10 -65.02 75.18
CA ALA A 711 146.29 -65.93 74.36
C ALA A 711 147.06 -66.46 73.13
N GLY A 712 147.95 -65.66 72.55
CA GLY A 712 148.85 -66.08 71.47
C GLY A 712 149.75 -67.26 71.84
N LEU A 713 150.03 -67.48 73.13
CA LEU A 713 150.79 -68.63 73.63
C LEU A 713 149.96 -69.92 73.74
N GLN A 714 148.63 -69.86 73.59
CA GLN A 714 147.74 -71.02 73.72
C GLN A 714 147.04 -71.46 72.42
N GLN A 715 146.79 -70.55 71.46
CA GLN A 715 146.06 -70.93 70.23
C GLN A 715 146.83 -71.93 69.34
N ALA A 716 148.13 -72.15 69.59
CA ALA A 716 148.94 -73.22 69.01
C ALA A 716 148.41 -74.65 69.28
N LEU A 717 147.42 -74.83 70.17
CA LEU A 717 146.92 -76.14 70.64
C LEU A 717 145.64 -76.63 69.91
N GLU A 718 144.90 -75.76 69.22
CA GLU A 718 143.54 -76.07 68.75
C GLU A 718 143.48 -76.83 67.41
N LEU A 719 144.50 -76.66 66.55
CA LEU A 719 144.51 -77.10 65.13
C LEU A 719 144.49 -78.63 64.87
N LEU A 720 144.31 -79.47 65.89
CA LEU A 720 144.59 -80.91 65.82
C LEU A 720 143.36 -81.85 65.76
N ARG A 721 142.11 -81.37 65.75
CA ARG A 721 140.92 -82.24 65.98
C ARG A 721 139.66 -82.09 65.11
N ALA A 722 139.48 -81.03 64.32
CA ALA A 722 138.18 -80.69 63.69
C ALA A 722 137.81 -81.50 62.41
N SER A 723 137.60 -82.83 62.52
CA SER A 723 137.77 -83.75 61.37
C SER A 723 136.63 -83.90 60.33
N ASN A 724 135.36 -84.15 60.69
CA ASN A 724 134.42 -84.85 59.78
C ASN A 724 132.93 -84.46 59.89
N ALA A 725 132.15 -84.68 58.82
CA ALA A 725 130.72 -84.30 58.70
C ALA A 725 129.96 -85.03 57.54
N GLN A 726 128.69 -84.62 57.25
CA GLN A 726 128.08 -84.38 55.88
C GLN A 726 126.96 -85.31 55.27
N ILE A 727 126.19 -84.77 54.27
CA ILE A 727 125.38 -85.34 53.10
C ILE A 727 123.81 -85.67 53.12
N ARG A 728 122.98 -85.17 52.12
CA ARG A 728 121.79 -85.76 51.27
C ARG A 728 120.42 -84.92 51.03
N LYS A 729 119.76 -84.80 49.78
CA LYS A 729 118.52 -83.96 49.31
C LYS A 729 117.68 -84.34 47.96
N SER A 730 116.60 -83.59 47.47
CA SER A 730 115.59 -83.88 46.32
C SER A 730 114.80 -82.70 45.52
N VAL A 731 113.87 -82.92 44.48
CA VAL A 731 113.13 -81.97 43.45
C VAL A 731 111.84 -82.61 42.67
N ARG A 732 110.85 -82.17 41.77
CA ARG A 732 110.25 -81.05 40.83
C ARG A 732 108.63 -81.07 40.70
N PRO A 733 107.71 -80.78 39.66
CA PRO A 733 107.53 -80.22 38.20
C PRO A 733 106.32 -79.14 37.98
N ALA A 734 105.39 -78.84 36.98
CA ALA A 734 104.98 -78.81 35.46
C ALA A 734 103.52 -78.11 35.21
N THR A 735 102.74 -77.77 34.08
CA THR A 735 102.73 -77.35 32.59
C THR A 735 101.30 -76.91 31.93
N PRO A 736 101.11 -76.18 30.74
CA PRO A 736 99.81 -75.55 30.16
C PRO A 736 99.41 -75.62 28.58
N GLY A 737 98.40 -74.86 27.98
CA GLY A 737 97.86 -74.89 26.52
C GLY A 737 96.97 -73.71 25.85
N SER A 738 96.38 -73.80 24.58
CA SER A 738 95.58 -72.76 23.73
C SER A 738 94.69 -73.34 22.51
N ALA A 739 94.00 -72.77 21.44
CA ALA A 739 93.71 -71.47 20.63
C ALA A 739 92.46 -71.51 19.57
N LEU A 740 92.10 -70.50 18.67
CA LEU A 740 90.81 -70.40 17.80
C LEU A 740 90.67 -69.33 16.58
N THR A 741 90.10 -69.59 15.34
CA THR A 741 89.36 -68.69 14.30
C THR A 741 88.92 -69.38 12.94
N GLU A 742 87.70 -69.18 12.36
CA GLU A 742 87.25 -69.83 11.08
C GLU A 742 86.75 -68.96 9.88
N GLU A 743 86.75 -67.62 9.90
CA GLU A 743 86.44 -66.82 8.67
C GLU A 743 87.47 -66.98 7.53
N LYS A 744 88.61 -67.64 7.81
CA LYS A 744 89.54 -68.13 6.77
C LYS A 744 88.87 -69.12 5.79
N LYS A 745 87.82 -69.83 6.22
CA LYS A 745 87.31 -71.06 5.59
C LYS A 745 86.49 -70.87 4.31
N GLN A 746 86.18 -69.65 3.91
CA GLN A 746 85.62 -69.36 2.57
C GLN A 746 86.58 -68.63 1.63
N VAL A 747 87.58 -67.90 2.16
CA VAL A 747 88.65 -67.29 1.35
C VAL A 747 89.44 -68.34 0.54
N GLU A 748 89.53 -69.58 1.05
CA GLU A 748 90.19 -70.69 0.34
C GLU A 748 89.24 -71.61 -0.44
N SER A 749 87.92 -71.42 -0.39
CA SER A 749 86.98 -72.28 -1.14
C SER A 749 87.08 -72.10 -2.67
N GLU A 750 87.63 -70.97 -3.14
CA GLU A 750 87.96 -70.72 -4.55
C GLU A 750 89.43 -71.07 -4.87
N ILE A 751 90.30 -71.11 -3.85
CA ILE A 751 91.69 -71.61 -3.95
C ILE A 751 91.69 -73.13 -4.13
N GLU A 752 90.74 -73.85 -3.51
CA GLU A 752 90.57 -75.29 -3.65
C GLU A 752 90.31 -75.72 -5.12
N GLN A 753 89.58 -74.91 -5.91
CA GLN A 753 89.37 -75.19 -7.33
C GLN A 753 90.56 -74.77 -8.20
N THR A 754 91.10 -73.57 -8.00
CA THR A 754 92.22 -73.05 -8.81
C THR A 754 93.54 -73.83 -8.62
N ASN A 755 93.69 -74.55 -7.49
CA ASN A 755 94.75 -75.54 -7.26
C ASN A 755 94.78 -76.72 -8.25
N SER A 756 93.72 -76.95 -9.04
CA SER A 756 93.66 -78.06 -9.99
C SER A 756 94.08 -77.70 -11.43
N GLU A 757 93.68 -76.53 -11.94
CA GLU A 757 93.88 -76.17 -13.36
C GLU A 757 95.08 -75.25 -13.63
N ILE A 758 95.48 -74.37 -12.72
CA ILE A 758 96.59 -73.42 -12.99
C ILE A 758 97.95 -74.15 -13.07
N ALA A 759 98.09 -75.28 -12.37
CA ALA A 759 99.22 -76.19 -12.49
C ALA A 759 99.33 -76.85 -13.88
N TYR A 760 98.25 -76.91 -14.65
CA TYR A 760 98.22 -77.52 -15.99
C TYR A 760 98.89 -76.64 -17.06
N LEU A 761 98.79 -75.30 -16.94
CA LEU A 761 99.13 -74.38 -18.04
C LEU A 761 100.45 -73.61 -17.89
N ASN A 762 100.74 -72.97 -16.75
CA ASN A 762 101.90 -72.05 -16.65
C ASN A 762 103.24 -72.71 -16.30
N THR A 763 103.25 -74.04 -16.24
CA THR A 763 104.38 -74.88 -16.64
C THR A 763 105.01 -74.47 -17.97
N ASN A 764 104.23 -73.91 -18.91
CA ASN A 764 104.73 -73.41 -20.20
C ASN A 764 105.78 -72.29 -20.10
N ILE A 765 105.51 -71.26 -19.27
CA ILE A 765 106.13 -69.92 -19.43
C ILE A 765 107.12 -69.53 -18.31
N ARG A 766 107.60 -70.54 -17.57
CA ARG A 766 108.98 -70.54 -17.02
C ARG A 766 110.07 -70.26 -18.07
N LYS A 767 109.72 -70.25 -19.36
CA LYS A 767 110.59 -69.90 -20.49
C LYS A 767 110.90 -68.40 -20.66
N ILE A 768 109.93 -67.49 -20.43
CA ILE A 768 110.06 -66.09 -20.93
C ILE A 768 110.73 -65.15 -19.92
N VAL A 769 110.28 -65.08 -18.66
CA VAL A 769 110.76 -64.03 -17.73
C VAL A 769 112.22 -64.23 -17.30
N ASN A 770 112.81 -65.41 -17.56
CA ASN A 770 114.25 -65.63 -17.52
C ASN A 770 115.05 -64.80 -18.56
N GLU A 771 114.41 -64.09 -19.48
CA GLU A 771 115.03 -63.14 -20.41
C GLU A 771 115.08 -61.69 -19.84
N ILE A 772 114.10 -61.32 -18.99
CA ILE A 772 114.07 -60.02 -18.28
C ILE A 772 115.11 -59.95 -17.14
N SER A 773 115.57 -61.13 -16.70
CA SER A 773 116.68 -61.46 -15.78
C SER A 773 117.79 -60.43 -15.43
N SER A 774 118.71 -59.99 -16.28
CA SER A 774 118.53 -59.60 -17.68
C SER A 774 118.77 -58.09 -17.72
N LEU A 775 117.68 -57.33 -17.72
CA LEU A 775 117.68 -55.90 -18.04
C LEU A 775 117.62 -55.00 -16.80
N THR A 776 116.78 -55.27 -15.79
CA THR A 776 116.56 -54.29 -14.71
C THR A 776 117.71 -54.22 -13.70
N ARG A 777 118.43 -55.34 -13.47
CA ARG A 777 119.68 -55.31 -12.66
C ARG A 777 120.75 -54.40 -13.26
N ARG A 778 120.70 -54.17 -14.58
CA ARG A 778 121.58 -53.24 -15.31
C ARG A 778 121.19 -51.76 -15.12
N ASN A 779 119.93 -51.49 -14.79
CA ASN A 779 119.30 -50.22 -15.14
C ASN A 779 119.35 -49.16 -14.03
N GLU A 780 119.42 -49.57 -12.76
CA GLU A 780 119.50 -48.65 -11.61
C GLU A 780 120.77 -48.82 -10.76
N GLU A 781 121.68 -49.70 -11.21
CA GLU A 781 123.14 -49.47 -11.05
C GLU A 781 123.55 -48.08 -11.63
N LEU A 782 122.75 -47.52 -12.54
CA LEU A 782 122.87 -46.14 -13.04
C LEU A 782 122.26 -45.10 -12.08
N GLN A 783 121.16 -45.39 -11.39
CA GLN A 783 120.50 -44.44 -10.49
C GLN A 783 121.33 -44.21 -9.22
N ALA A 784 122.02 -45.25 -8.74
CA ALA A 784 123.03 -45.16 -7.69
C ALA A 784 124.26 -44.31 -8.07
N GLN A 785 124.39 -43.86 -9.32
CA GLN A 785 125.45 -42.95 -9.79
C GLN A 785 124.91 -41.57 -10.20
N ILE A 786 123.59 -41.36 -10.17
CA ILE A 786 122.98 -40.09 -10.56
C ILE A 786 123.10 -39.07 -9.42
N ASP A 787 122.53 -39.30 -8.24
CA ASP A 787 122.47 -38.24 -7.20
C ASP A 787 123.66 -38.21 -6.21
N GLU A 788 124.57 -39.18 -6.23
CA GLU A 788 125.85 -39.11 -5.46
C GLU A 788 126.96 -38.36 -6.23
N LEU A 789 126.76 -38.11 -7.54
CA LEU A 789 127.68 -37.35 -8.41
C LEU A 789 127.01 -36.22 -9.20
N ALA A 790 125.69 -36.08 -9.17
CA ALA A 790 125.01 -34.89 -9.66
C ALA A 790 125.35 -33.69 -8.77
N VAL A 791 126.29 -32.87 -9.25
CA VAL A 791 126.42 -31.46 -8.90
C VAL A 791 127.14 -31.20 -7.55
N THR A 792 128.00 -32.14 -7.15
CA THR A 792 129.36 -31.81 -6.65
C THR A 792 130.27 -31.20 -7.74
N LEU A 793 129.68 -30.80 -8.87
CA LEU A 793 130.29 -30.19 -10.05
C LEU A 793 129.38 -29.15 -10.76
N HIS A 794 128.45 -28.52 -10.01
CA HIS A 794 128.07 -27.11 -10.21
C HIS A 794 127.53 -26.53 -8.87
N ASP A 795 128.30 -26.50 -7.77
CA ASP A 795 129.76 -26.23 -7.66
C ASP A 795 130.17 -24.91 -8.35
N VAL A 796 131.42 -24.50 -8.13
CA VAL A 796 132.17 -23.58 -9.01
C VAL A 796 131.64 -22.13 -8.95
N GLU A 797 132.38 -21.16 -8.41
CA GLU A 797 133.84 -21.05 -8.19
C GLU A 797 134.22 -20.63 -6.75
N TYR A 798 135.47 -20.92 -6.38
CA TYR A 798 136.11 -20.70 -5.06
C TYR A 798 135.54 -21.60 -3.94
N GLY A 799 136.20 -22.70 -3.53
CA GLY A 799 137.61 -23.06 -3.69
C GLY A 799 138.50 -22.30 -2.69
N GLU A 800 139.25 -22.95 -1.80
CA GLU A 800 139.58 -24.38 -1.62
C GLU A 800 139.24 -24.90 -0.21
#